data_AF-A0A2U9C616-F1
#
_entry.id   AF-A0A2U9C616-F1
#
_cell.length_a   1.000
_cell.length_b   1.000
_cell.length_c   1.000
_cell.angle_alpha   90.00
_cell.angle_beta   90.00
_cell.angle_gamma   90.00
#
_symmetry.space_group_name_H-M   'P 1'
#
loop_
_entity.id
_entity.type
_entity.pdbx_description
1 polymer ?
#
loop_
_entity_poly.entity_id
_entity_poly.type
_entity_poly.pdbx_seq_one_letter_code
_entity_poly.pdbx_strand_id
1 'polypeptide(L)'
;MPLLILLFGLGLTAATLTGETEYDVDEGHDWDIFNINEAAGLDLLEGDIEQEETFSRNSIIGDKYRWPTTIPYYLEDSVDMNAKGVILKAFDQYRLKTCIDFTPWNGEKNYISVFKGSGCFSSVGNQHEGKQRLSIGNNCDRLGTVEHEFLHALGFWHEQSRADRDDYVTIMWDRIEPGKQHNFKTYDDKVSSALGVPYDYGSVMHYSKTSFNIGSEPTIVTKIPHFLDVIGQRMGFSANDLTKLNRLYNCTKSSAFVDSCDFEEKNICGMIQGLGNTKWEQRSSVSGGPHDDFSNMGQCTGKGFFMHFSTATAEPGEGAFLESRWLYPKPGAQCLQFALHNTGAADDVLNIFVREYDEAVPGGKLGLFKSISGGVMGSWELHNVNLNVTQKARVVFQGVRGKGPSKGGFSLDDINLSSTKCPQHVWHIRNITGLMATTPAGQKRYSPRFLSSAGYSFQVGAYLNGRSDRPGYVGLYFHLTSGPNDHSLKWPCPWQQATMALMDQHSDIRQQTNMHRMVTTDPDKLDGKEYYWDDPRKVGSKVTEADGSYYYRGPGTGTSTFITHSRLRSRQFIKGDDAFFLLSLEDISHLLVPQPLPRSAAHAGTSARKAADQDAPQGAATSPTQIMAVALSAAAAVFVVSALILGSARRMRMRRQQGSEDLVTLEDMPGFMEGMDHPTKDLPSALATP
;
A
#
# COMPACT_ATOMS: atom_id res chain seq x y z
N MET A 1 14.18 1.69 -72.09
CA MET A 1 14.36 0.94 -70.83
C MET A 1 13.08 1.10 -70.02
N PRO A 2 12.38 0.02 -69.65
CA PRO A 2 11.09 0.12 -68.99
C PRO A 2 11.25 0.41 -67.50
N LEU A 3 10.26 1.14 -66.97
CA LEU A 3 10.11 1.55 -65.58
C LEU A 3 9.63 0.34 -64.75
N LEU A 4 10.48 -0.15 -63.83
CA LEU A 4 10.11 -1.21 -62.89
C LEU A 4 9.55 -0.56 -61.62
N ILE A 5 8.23 -0.57 -61.46
CA ILE A 5 7.55 -0.19 -60.22
C ILE A 5 7.67 -1.37 -59.25
N LEU A 6 8.58 -1.26 -58.27
CA LEU A 6 8.66 -2.18 -57.14
C LEU A 6 7.60 -1.79 -56.11
N LEU A 7 6.47 -2.50 -56.14
CA LEU A 7 5.50 -2.55 -55.04
C LEU A 7 6.16 -3.25 -53.85
N PHE A 8 6.65 -2.50 -52.87
CA PHE A 8 6.91 -3.03 -51.53
C PHE A 8 5.57 -3.30 -50.85
N GLY A 9 5.08 -4.52 -50.97
CA GLY A 9 4.07 -5.05 -50.06
C GLY A 9 4.70 -5.23 -48.69
N LEU A 10 4.49 -4.28 -47.78
CA LEU A 10 4.67 -4.49 -46.34
C LEU A 10 3.57 -5.46 -45.88
N GLY A 11 3.83 -6.75 -46.04
CA GLY A 11 3.12 -7.76 -45.28
C GLY A 11 3.52 -7.60 -43.83
N LEU A 12 2.69 -6.94 -43.01
CA LEU A 12 2.73 -7.11 -41.57
C LEU A 12 2.40 -8.59 -41.29
N THR A 13 3.44 -9.41 -41.15
CA THR A 13 3.31 -10.69 -40.45
C THR A 13 2.92 -10.33 -39.02
N ALA A 14 1.66 -10.55 -38.64
CA ALA A 14 1.24 -10.45 -37.25
C ALA A 14 2.17 -11.35 -36.42
N ALA A 15 2.92 -10.77 -35.49
CA ALA A 15 3.76 -11.54 -34.59
C ALA A 15 2.86 -12.51 -33.80
N THR A 16 3.21 -13.79 -33.78
CA THR A 16 2.52 -14.80 -32.97
C THR A 16 2.93 -14.64 -31.51
N LEU A 17 1.97 -14.72 -30.58
CA LEU A 17 2.27 -14.70 -29.15
C LEU A 17 3.17 -15.87 -28.78
N THR A 18 4.07 -15.61 -27.84
CA THR A 18 4.97 -16.61 -27.27
C THR A 18 5.10 -16.41 -25.76
N GLY A 19 5.57 -17.43 -25.06
CA GLY A 19 5.92 -17.33 -23.64
C GLY A 19 7.07 -16.38 -23.31
N GLU A 20 7.78 -15.90 -24.33
CA GLU A 20 8.81 -14.86 -24.21
C GLU A 20 8.27 -13.45 -24.50
N THR A 21 7.01 -13.34 -24.94
CA THR A 21 6.36 -12.04 -25.13
C THR A 21 6.05 -11.45 -23.77
N GLU A 22 6.57 -10.25 -23.50
CA GLU A 22 6.35 -9.54 -22.26
C GLU A 22 5.77 -8.15 -22.53
N TYR A 23 4.64 -7.85 -21.89
CA TYR A 23 4.02 -6.54 -21.90
C TYR A 23 4.43 -5.79 -20.63
N ASP A 24 5.22 -4.74 -20.81
CA ASP A 24 5.59 -3.80 -19.74
C ASP A 24 4.51 -2.74 -19.59
N VAL A 25 3.76 -2.79 -18.49
CA VAL A 25 2.66 -1.84 -18.21
C VAL A 25 3.15 -0.42 -17.98
N ASP A 26 4.45 -0.22 -17.72
CA ASP A 26 5.02 1.11 -17.57
C ASP A 26 5.78 1.58 -18.83
N GLU A 27 5.81 0.76 -19.89
CA GLU A 27 6.47 1.08 -21.17
C GLU A 27 7.95 1.47 -20.99
N GLY A 28 8.61 0.84 -20.03
CA GLY A 28 10.00 1.15 -19.64
C GLY A 28 10.13 2.33 -18.68
N HIS A 29 9.12 3.16 -18.48
CA HIS A 29 9.23 4.36 -17.66
C HIS A 29 9.09 4.05 -16.15
N ASP A 30 9.66 4.90 -15.30
CA ASP A 30 9.33 4.93 -13.88
C ASP A 30 8.40 6.13 -13.64
N TRP A 31 7.12 5.94 -13.96
CA TRP A 31 6.12 7.01 -13.87
C TRP A 31 5.88 7.45 -12.42
N ASP A 32 6.15 8.72 -12.12
CA ASP A 32 5.63 9.40 -10.93
C ASP A 32 4.31 10.11 -11.26
N ILE A 33 3.51 10.42 -10.24
CA ILE A 33 2.20 11.09 -10.34
C ILE A 33 2.32 12.37 -11.17
N PHE A 34 3.32 13.19 -10.85
CA PHE A 34 3.55 14.48 -11.52
C PHE A 34 3.86 14.29 -13.01
N ASN A 35 4.65 13.27 -13.37
CA ASN A 35 4.95 13.01 -14.79
C ASN A 35 3.70 12.54 -15.56
N ILE A 36 2.84 11.75 -14.91
CA ILE A 36 1.58 11.31 -15.52
C ILE A 36 0.67 12.51 -15.77
N ASN A 37 0.53 13.40 -14.79
CA ASN A 37 -0.35 14.57 -14.88
C ASN A 37 0.18 15.61 -15.88
N GLU A 38 1.50 15.82 -15.93
CA GLU A 38 2.14 16.68 -16.94
C GLU A 38 1.95 16.12 -18.35
N ALA A 39 2.15 14.82 -18.54
CA ALA A 39 1.91 14.16 -19.83
C ALA A 39 0.42 14.24 -20.24
N ALA A 40 -0.50 14.31 -19.28
CA ALA A 40 -1.92 14.54 -19.51
C ALA A 40 -2.28 16.02 -19.76
N GLY A 41 -1.32 16.94 -19.67
CA GLY A 41 -1.53 18.38 -19.87
C GLY A 41 -2.30 19.05 -18.75
N LEU A 42 -2.29 18.48 -17.54
CA LEU A 42 -2.95 19.05 -16.39
C LEU A 42 -2.09 20.15 -15.76
N ASP A 43 -2.75 21.22 -15.33
CA ASP A 43 -2.13 22.32 -14.58
C ASP A 43 -2.84 22.44 -13.22
N LEU A 44 -2.63 21.41 -12.40
CA LEU A 44 -3.16 21.31 -11.04
C LEU A 44 -2.17 21.93 -10.05
N LEU A 45 -2.70 22.39 -8.90
CA LEU A 45 -1.87 22.90 -7.82
C LEU A 45 -0.93 21.79 -7.35
N GLU A 46 0.36 22.08 -7.26
CA GLU A 46 1.37 21.07 -6.90
C GLU A 46 1.27 19.78 -7.75
N GLY A 47 0.82 19.90 -9.00
CA GLY A 47 0.78 18.79 -9.96
C GLY A 47 -0.43 17.85 -9.86
N ASP A 48 -1.05 17.68 -8.70
CA ASP A 48 -2.12 16.69 -8.46
C ASP A 48 -3.18 17.13 -7.44
N ILE A 49 -3.19 18.41 -7.02
CA ILE A 49 -4.21 18.94 -6.12
C ILE A 49 -5.29 19.68 -6.90
N GLU A 50 -6.51 19.15 -6.89
CA GLU A 50 -7.69 19.77 -7.50
C GLU A 50 -8.31 20.83 -6.56
N GLN A 51 -7.74 22.03 -6.55
CA GLN A 51 -8.24 23.22 -5.81
C GLN A 51 -7.89 24.53 -6.54
N GLU A 52 -8.74 25.56 -6.45
CA GLU A 52 -8.41 26.90 -6.96
C GLU A 52 -7.41 27.64 -6.03
N GLU A 53 -6.36 28.26 -6.58
CA GLU A 53 -5.38 29.08 -5.83
C GLU A 53 -6.03 30.25 -5.05
N THR A 54 -7.23 30.69 -5.46
CA THR A 54 -7.93 31.88 -4.95
C THR A 54 -8.65 31.67 -3.62
N PHE A 55 -8.73 30.44 -3.09
CA PHE A 55 -9.26 30.13 -1.74
C PHE A 55 -8.31 30.59 -0.62
N SER A 56 -7.92 31.85 -0.66
CA SER A 56 -7.46 32.63 0.47
C SER A 56 -8.55 32.68 1.55
N ARG A 57 -8.57 31.67 2.44
CA ARG A 57 -9.10 31.69 3.85
C ARG A 57 -9.42 30.32 4.45
N ASN A 58 -9.17 29.22 3.75
CA ASN A 58 -9.40 27.88 4.30
C ASN A 58 -8.15 27.01 4.18
N SER A 59 -7.14 27.41 4.94
CA SER A 59 -6.03 26.59 5.40
C SER A 59 -6.48 25.21 5.90
N ILE A 60 -5.74 24.13 5.61
CA ILE A 60 -6.06 22.81 6.20
C ILE A 60 -5.33 22.66 7.53
N ILE A 61 -5.73 23.56 8.42
CA ILE A 61 -5.76 23.40 9.87
C ILE A 61 -7.20 23.68 10.26
N GLY A 62 -7.93 22.64 10.67
CA GLY A 62 -9.30 22.78 11.14
C GLY A 62 -10.10 21.50 11.08
N ASP A 63 -10.73 21.14 12.19
CA ASP A 63 -11.55 19.92 12.34
C ASP A 63 -12.68 19.85 11.30
N LYS A 64 -13.10 21.00 10.75
CA LYS A 64 -14.14 21.07 9.71
C LYS A 64 -13.76 20.34 8.42
N TYR A 65 -12.47 20.18 8.08
CA TYR A 65 -12.05 19.50 6.83
C TYR A 65 -11.80 18.00 7.00
N ARG A 66 -12.06 17.46 8.19
CA ARG A 66 -11.84 16.04 8.44
C ARG A 66 -13.00 15.20 7.91
N TRP A 67 -12.67 14.05 7.36
CA TRP A 67 -13.66 13.01 7.13
C TRP A 67 -14.03 12.34 8.46
N PRO A 68 -15.19 11.64 8.55
CA PRO A 68 -15.36 10.60 9.57
C PRO A 68 -14.26 9.53 9.43
N THR A 69 -13.94 8.83 10.52
CA THR A 69 -12.95 7.74 10.49
C THR A 69 -13.36 6.58 9.60
N THR A 70 -14.65 6.42 9.29
CA THR A 70 -15.14 5.52 8.25
C THR A 70 -15.61 6.34 7.06
N ILE A 71 -14.84 6.32 5.98
CA ILE A 71 -15.05 7.15 4.79
C ILE A 71 -15.94 6.43 3.80
N PRO A 72 -17.10 7.01 3.42
CA PRO A 72 -17.93 6.49 2.35
C PRO A 72 -17.22 6.66 1.01
N TYR A 73 -17.11 5.60 0.22
CA TYR A 73 -16.52 5.64 -1.12
C TYR A 73 -17.47 5.07 -2.18
N TYR A 74 -17.32 5.54 -3.41
CA TYR A 74 -17.97 4.99 -4.59
C TYR A 74 -16.93 4.76 -5.68
N LEU A 75 -16.82 3.53 -6.20
CA LEU A 75 -15.96 3.21 -7.34
C LEU A 75 -16.80 3.27 -8.61
N GLU A 76 -16.58 4.30 -9.42
CA GLU A 76 -17.29 4.48 -10.68
C GLU A 76 -16.97 3.37 -11.69
N ASP A 77 -17.90 3.10 -12.60
CA ASP A 77 -17.73 2.06 -13.64
C ASP A 77 -16.57 2.36 -14.59
N SER A 78 -16.20 3.64 -14.71
CA SER A 78 -15.03 4.09 -15.50
C SER A 78 -13.69 3.58 -14.98
N VAL A 79 -13.60 3.22 -13.69
CA VAL A 79 -12.34 2.77 -13.07
C VAL A 79 -11.95 1.40 -13.62
N ASP A 80 -10.71 1.28 -14.11
CA ASP A 80 -10.21 0.01 -14.64
C ASP A 80 -10.27 -1.10 -13.59
N MET A 81 -10.51 -2.33 -14.02
CA MET A 81 -10.62 -3.47 -13.11
C MET A 81 -9.38 -3.66 -12.24
N ASN A 82 -8.18 -3.44 -12.80
CA ASN A 82 -6.96 -3.49 -12.01
C ASN A 82 -6.93 -2.40 -10.93
N ALA A 83 -7.24 -1.15 -11.31
CA ALA A 83 -7.31 -0.02 -10.39
C ALA A 83 -8.32 -0.24 -9.26
N LYS A 84 -9.51 -0.80 -9.54
CA LYS A 84 -10.49 -1.13 -8.49
C LYS A 84 -9.88 -2.06 -7.44
N GLY A 85 -9.17 -3.12 -7.85
CA GLY A 85 -8.49 -4.02 -6.94
C GLY A 85 -7.34 -3.37 -6.17
N VAL A 86 -6.54 -2.51 -6.82
CA VAL A 86 -5.46 -1.74 -6.17
C VAL A 86 -6.02 -0.78 -5.12
N ILE A 87 -7.14 -0.11 -5.40
CA ILE A 87 -7.79 0.79 -4.44
C ILE A 87 -8.26 0.04 -3.20
N LEU A 88 -8.88 -1.12 -3.38
CA LEU A 88 -9.28 -1.95 -2.24
C LEU A 88 -8.07 -2.46 -1.44
N LYS A 89 -6.95 -2.74 -2.11
CA LYS A 89 -5.69 -3.09 -1.44
C LYS A 89 -5.11 -1.91 -0.63
N ALA A 90 -5.22 -0.68 -1.13
CA ALA A 90 -4.85 0.52 -0.39
C ALA A 90 -5.73 0.70 0.86
N PHE A 91 -7.04 0.44 0.75
CA PHE A 91 -7.94 0.46 1.93
C PHE A 91 -7.53 -0.55 3.00
N ASP A 92 -7.02 -1.72 2.61
CA ASP A 92 -6.48 -2.69 3.57
C ASP A 92 -5.22 -2.16 4.28
N GLN A 93 -4.37 -1.39 3.60
CA GLN A 93 -3.22 -0.74 4.26
C GLN A 93 -3.66 0.32 5.27
N TYR A 94 -4.64 1.16 4.92
CA TYR A 94 -5.25 2.09 5.87
C TYR A 94 -5.83 1.38 7.08
N ARG A 95 -6.61 0.31 6.87
CA ARG A 95 -7.21 -0.47 7.97
C ARG A 95 -6.15 -1.12 8.85
N LEU A 96 -5.07 -1.62 8.26
CA LEU A 96 -4.00 -2.29 8.99
C LEU A 96 -3.19 -1.31 9.84
N LYS A 97 -2.91 -0.11 9.33
CA LYS A 97 -1.92 0.82 9.90
C LYS A 97 -2.54 2.01 10.64
N THR A 98 -3.84 2.22 10.50
CA THR A 98 -4.56 3.38 11.05
C THR A 98 -5.96 3.00 11.55
N CYS A 99 -6.63 3.95 12.22
CA CYS A 99 -8.05 3.82 12.55
C CYS A 99 -9.01 4.20 11.40
N ILE A 100 -8.48 4.64 10.26
CA ILE A 100 -9.28 4.97 9.07
C ILE A 100 -9.79 3.68 8.42
N ASP A 101 -11.06 3.68 8.08
CA ASP A 101 -11.75 2.61 7.38
C ASP A 101 -12.54 3.19 6.20
N PHE A 102 -12.92 2.33 5.26
CA PHE A 102 -13.63 2.69 4.04
C PHE A 102 -14.84 1.78 3.88
N THR A 103 -15.99 2.37 3.54
CA THR A 103 -17.23 1.62 3.31
C THR A 103 -17.92 2.07 2.03
N PRO A 104 -18.55 1.17 1.26
CA PRO A 104 -19.33 1.57 0.10
C PRO A 104 -20.39 2.61 0.49
N TRP A 105 -20.48 3.67 -0.30
CA TRP A 105 -21.42 4.78 -0.07
C TRP A 105 -22.86 4.29 -0.03
N ASN A 106 -23.58 4.62 1.04
CA ASN A 106 -24.94 4.19 1.31
C ASN A 106 -25.89 5.39 1.56
N GLY A 107 -25.55 6.56 1.04
CA GLY A 107 -26.37 7.77 1.11
C GLY A 107 -25.91 8.79 2.13
N GLU A 108 -24.70 8.62 2.67
CA GLU A 108 -24.02 9.65 3.45
C GLU A 108 -23.92 10.95 2.64
N LYS A 109 -24.00 12.09 3.33
CA LYS A 109 -24.04 13.41 2.69
C LYS A 109 -22.83 13.66 1.80
N ASN A 110 -21.63 13.36 2.31
CA ASN A 110 -20.35 13.53 1.62
C ASN A 110 -19.71 12.15 1.43
N TYR A 111 -19.09 11.92 0.28
CA TYR A 111 -18.39 10.68 -0.04
C TYR A 111 -17.31 10.93 -1.09
N ILE A 112 -16.31 10.04 -1.15
CA ILE A 112 -15.28 10.06 -2.19
C ILE A 112 -15.76 9.23 -3.38
N SER A 113 -15.83 9.85 -4.55
CA SER A 113 -16.18 9.19 -5.81
C SER A 113 -14.93 9.00 -6.65
N VAL A 114 -14.39 7.79 -6.65
CA VAL A 114 -13.21 7.44 -7.42
C VAL A 114 -13.61 7.15 -8.86
N PHE A 115 -12.96 7.81 -9.82
CA PHE A 115 -13.25 7.69 -11.24
C PHE A 115 -11.95 7.66 -12.06
N LYS A 116 -12.04 7.19 -13.31
CA LYS A 116 -10.91 7.26 -14.25
C LYS A 116 -10.90 8.59 -14.98
N GLY A 117 -10.13 9.54 -14.47
CA GLY A 117 -9.85 10.82 -15.14
C GLY A 117 -8.56 10.79 -15.95
N SER A 118 -8.17 11.96 -16.45
CA SER A 118 -6.83 12.19 -17.01
C SER A 118 -5.88 12.43 -15.84
N GLY A 119 -4.99 11.48 -15.53
CA GLY A 119 -4.04 11.60 -14.42
C GLY A 119 -4.56 11.14 -13.04
N CYS A 120 -3.74 11.36 -12.01
CA CYS A 120 -4.00 11.01 -10.62
C CYS A 120 -4.10 12.29 -9.80
N PHE A 121 -5.21 12.53 -9.12
CA PHE A 121 -5.37 13.76 -8.33
C PHE A 121 -6.52 13.67 -7.31
N SER A 122 -6.45 14.53 -6.30
CA SER A 122 -7.51 14.71 -5.31
C SER A 122 -7.56 16.15 -4.77
N SER A 123 -8.71 16.55 -4.23
CA SER A 123 -8.78 17.73 -3.35
C SER A 123 -8.20 17.39 -1.98
N VAL A 124 -7.62 18.38 -1.27
CA VAL A 124 -7.06 18.13 0.06
C VAL A 124 -8.15 18.28 1.12
N GLY A 125 -8.44 17.23 1.89
CA GLY A 125 -9.49 17.21 2.92
C GLY A 125 -10.92 17.09 2.38
N ASN A 126 -11.90 17.00 3.29
CA ASN A 126 -13.33 16.94 2.98
C ASN A 126 -13.88 18.33 2.61
N GLN A 127 -14.24 18.54 1.35
CA GLN A 127 -14.75 19.81 0.83
C GLN A 127 -16.23 20.08 1.18
N HIS A 128 -16.95 19.09 1.71
CA HIS A 128 -18.40 19.16 2.02
C HIS A 128 -19.31 19.47 0.83
N GLU A 129 -18.89 19.07 -0.38
CA GLU A 129 -19.63 19.29 -1.63
C GLU A 129 -20.54 18.11 -2.03
N GLY A 130 -20.65 17.10 -1.17
CA GLY A 130 -21.36 15.87 -1.47
C GLY A 130 -20.48 14.85 -2.21
N LYS A 131 -20.59 14.81 -3.54
CA LYS A 131 -19.77 13.94 -4.39
C LYS A 131 -18.40 14.59 -4.60
N GLN A 132 -17.42 14.24 -3.78
CA GLN A 132 -16.04 14.70 -3.95
C GLN A 132 -15.28 13.75 -4.86
N ARG A 133 -14.68 14.26 -5.94
CA ARG A 133 -14.02 13.43 -6.95
C ARG A 133 -12.57 13.12 -6.55
N LEU A 134 -12.10 11.93 -6.94
CA LEU A 134 -10.70 11.52 -6.86
C LEU A 134 -10.37 10.74 -8.13
N SER A 135 -9.37 11.18 -8.87
CA SER A 135 -8.99 10.56 -10.14
C SER A 135 -7.94 9.49 -9.91
N ILE A 136 -8.21 8.27 -10.38
CA ILE A 136 -7.20 7.21 -10.60
C ILE A 136 -7.25 6.87 -12.08
N GLY A 137 -6.47 7.62 -12.87
CA GLY A 137 -6.36 7.48 -14.32
C GLY A 137 -5.43 6.37 -14.79
N ASN A 138 -5.08 6.41 -16.08
CA ASN A 138 -4.07 5.52 -16.64
C ASN A 138 -2.72 5.69 -15.90
N ASN A 139 -2.03 4.58 -15.64
CA ASN A 139 -0.75 4.51 -14.91
C ASN A 139 -0.79 4.92 -13.42
N CYS A 140 -1.98 5.25 -12.89
CA CYS A 140 -2.19 5.60 -11.48
C CYS A 140 -2.51 4.40 -10.58
N ASP A 141 -2.64 3.20 -11.15
CA ASP A 141 -3.02 1.95 -10.47
C ASP A 141 -1.84 1.31 -9.72
N ARG A 142 -1.11 2.13 -8.97
CA ARG A 142 -0.01 1.74 -8.07
C ARG A 142 -0.43 1.96 -6.62
N LEU A 143 -0.05 1.06 -5.72
CA LEU A 143 -0.47 1.11 -4.31
C LEU A 143 -0.10 2.46 -3.65
N GLY A 144 1.17 2.87 -3.76
CA GLY A 144 1.64 4.14 -3.18
C GLY A 144 0.98 5.37 -3.81
N THR A 145 0.60 5.32 -5.09
CA THR A 145 -0.15 6.39 -5.75
C THR A 145 -1.56 6.51 -5.18
N VAL A 146 -2.30 5.40 -5.04
CA VAL A 146 -3.63 5.46 -4.42
C VAL A 146 -3.54 5.91 -2.96
N GLU A 147 -2.57 5.42 -2.19
CA GLU A 147 -2.34 5.86 -0.82
C GLU A 147 -2.09 7.37 -0.74
N HIS A 148 -1.29 7.91 -1.65
CA HIS A 148 -1.00 9.34 -1.79
C HIS A 148 -2.26 10.18 -2.06
N GLU A 149 -3.07 9.81 -3.06
CA GLU A 149 -4.30 10.56 -3.38
C GLU A 149 -5.31 10.53 -2.23
N PHE A 150 -5.40 9.40 -1.51
CA PHE A 150 -6.26 9.32 -0.33
C PHE A 150 -5.69 10.11 0.87
N LEU A 151 -4.38 10.28 0.98
CA LEU A 151 -3.78 11.20 1.98
C LEU A 151 -4.12 12.65 1.67
N HIS A 152 -4.10 13.06 0.40
CA HIS A 152 -4.67 14.34 -0.01
C HIS A 152 -6.12 14.45 0.47
N ALA A 153 -7.00 13.51 0.07
CA ALA A 153 -8.40 13.53 0.50
C ALA A 153 -8.59 13.57 2.03
N LEU A 154 -7.66 13.02 2.81
CA LEU A 154 -7.65 13.01 4.27
C LEU A 154 -7.13 14.30 4.92
N GLY A 155 -6.53 15.21 4.14
CA GLY A 155 -6.10 16.53 4.59
C GLY A 155 -4.60 16.80 4.51
N PHE A 156 -3.82 15.99 3.81
CA PHE A 156 -2.36 16.14 3.73
C PHE A 156 -1.93 16.87 2.46
N TRP A 157 -1.03 17.84 2.62
CA TRP A 157 -0.28 18.47 1.54
C TRP A 157 1.03 17.71 1.31
N HIS A 158 1.78 18.10 0.29
CA HIS A 158 3.10 17.52 0.05
C HIS A 158 4.13 17.88 1.14
N GLU A 159 5.06 16.95 1.37
CA GLU A 159 6.11 17.11 2.39
C GLU A 159 7.11 18.21 2.03
N GLN A 160 7.46 18.36 0.73
CA GLN A 160 8.37 19.41 0.29
C GLN A 160 7.76 20.81 0.32
N SER A 161 6.49 20.95 0.68
CA SER A 161 5.79 22.25 0.77
C SER A 161 5.67 22.75 2.21
N ARG A 162 6.26 22.03 3.18
CA ARG A 162 6.36 22.46 4.57
C ARG A 162 7.07 23.80 4.72
N ALA A 163 6.69 24.57 5.74
CA ALA A 163 7.31 25.85 6.07
C ALA A 163 8.82 25.75 6.37
N ASP A 164 9.26 24.62 6.93
CA ASP A 164 10.66 24.34 7.31
C ASP A 164 11.45 23.59 6.23
N ARG A 165 10.88 23.35 5.03
CA ARG A 165 11.50 22.47 4.01
C ARG A 165 12.88 22.94 3.54
N ASP A 166 13.11 24.25 3.49
CA ASP A 166 14.39 24.83 3.07
C ASP A 166 15.53 24.53 4.06
N ASP A 167 15.26 23.97 5.25
CA ASP A 167 16.28 23.45 6.16
C ASP A 167 16.79 22.07 5.75
N TYR A 168 16.02 21.31 4.96
CA TYR A 168 16.26 19.91 4.61
C TYR A 168 16.61 19.72 3.12
N VAL A 169 16.01 20.52 2.25
CA VAL A 169 16.21 20.46 0.81
C VAL A 169 16.55 21.83 0.23
N THR A 170 17.18 21.83 -0.94
CA THR A 170 17.42 23.01 -1.76
C THR A 170 16.60 22.87 -3.03
N ILE A 171 15.77 23.87 -3.33
CA ILE A 171 15.05 23.95 -4.61
C ILE A 171 15.94 24.63 -5.65
N MET A 172 16.21 23.92 -6.74
CA MET A 172 17.00 24.40 -7.88
C MET A 172 16.10 25.11 -8.88
N TRP A 173 15.74 26.36 -8.57
CA TRP A 173 14.74 27.14 -9.31
C TRP A 173 15.03 27.30 -10.81
N ASP A 174 16.31 27.33 -11.18
CA ASP A 174 16.81 27.42 -12.56
C ASP A 174 16.59 26.14 -13.38
N ARG A 175 16.27 25.04 -12.72
CA ARG A 175 16.07 23.70 -13.32
C ARG A 175 14.61 23.29 -13.40
N ILE A 176 13.69 24.13 -12.91
CA ILE A 176 12.24 23.89 -12.94
C ILE A 176 11.69 24.35 -14.29
N GLU A 177 10.83 23.55 -14.90
CA GLU A 177 10.17 23.91 -16.16
C GLU A 177 9.46 25.28 -16.06
N PRO A 178 9.58 26.16 -17.08
CA PRO A 178 8.94 27.46 -17.04
C PRO A 178 7.43 27.38 -16.78
N GLY A 179 6.95 28.11 -15.77
CA GLY A 179 5.54 28.09 -15.35
C GLY A 179 5.25 27.15 -14.19
N LYS A 180 6.11 26.17 -13.90
CA LYS A 180 5.90 25.15 -12.84
C LYS A 180 6.50 25.54 -11.47
N GLN A 181 7.06 26.74 -11.33
CA GLN A 181 7.66 27.21 -10.07
C GLN A 181 6.64 27.28 -8.92
N HIS A 182 5.35 27.45 -9.23
CA HIS A 182 4.30 27.52 -8.22
C HIS A 182 4.13 26.20 -7.43
N ASN A 183 4.46 25.06 -8.04
CA ASN A 183 4.42 23.71 -7.42
C ASN A 183 5.45 23.51 -6.32
N PHE A 184 6.38 24.45 -6.16
CA PHE A 184 7.42 24.42 -5.15
C PHE A 184 7.23 25.52 -4.11
N LYS A 185 6.08 26.20 -4.04
CA LYS A 185 5.85 27.19 -2.97
C LYS A 185 5.66 26.48 -1.62
N THR A 186 6.11 27.12 -0.55
CA THR A 186 5.87 26.64 0.82
C THR A 186 4.55 27.18 1.37
N TYR A 187 3.93 26.43 2.26
CA TYR A 187 2.76 26.85 3.04
C TYR A 187 3.18 27.21 4.46
N ASP A 188 2.63 28.29 5.02
CA ASP A 188 2.90 28.69 6.39
C ASP A 188 2.16 27.81 7.42
N ASP A 189 2.53 27.96 8.70
CA ASP A 189 1.94 27.20 9.83
C ASP A 189 0.45 27.48 10.06
N LYS A 190 -0.16 28.42 9.32
CA LYS A 190 -1.61 28.61 9.36
C LYS A 190 -2.29 27.67 8.39
N VAL A 191 -1.61 27.29 7.30
CA VAL A 191 -2.12 26.47 6.19
C VAL A 191 -1.83 24.99 6.37
N SER A 192 -0.62 24.65 6.82
CA SER A 192 -0.16 23.27 6.99
C SER A 192 0.47 23.08 8.37
N SER A 193 0.21 21.94 9.02
CA SER A 193 0.80 21.61 10.32
C SER A 193 1.70 20.39 10.21
N ALA A 194 2.92 20.50 10.72
CA ALA A 194 3.84 19.36 10.84
C ALA A 194 3.41 18.34 11.90
N LEU A 195 2.39 18.65 12.73
CA LEU A 195 1.88 17.81 13.82
C LEU A 195 2.96 17.31 14.80
N GLY A 196 4.02 18.10 14.97
CA GLY A 196 5.17 17.74 15.82
C GLY A 196 5.95 16.53 15.31
N VAL A 197 5.97 16.29 13.99
CA VAL A 197 6.73 15.21 13.34
C VAL A 197 7.88 15.83 12.53
N PRO A 198 9.11 15.26 12.59
CA PRO A 198 10.24 15.73 11.80
C PRO A 198 9.97 15.72 10.29
N TYR A 199 10.78 16.46 9.53
CA TYR A 199 10.75 16.37 8.06
C TYR A 199 11.07 14.95 7.60
N ASP A 200 10.27 14.42 6.68
CA ASP A 200 10.36 13.04 6.24
C ASP A 200 10.74 12.90 4.76
N TYR A 201 12.02 12.67 4.50
CA TYR A 201 12.50 12.37 3.15
C TYR A 201 11.85 11.11 2.55
N GLY A 202 11.39 10.17 3.38
CA GLY A 202 10.75 8.92 2.94
C GLY A 202 9.24 9.01 2.78
N SER A 203 8.63 10.19 2.97
CA SER A 203 7.19 10.36 2.88
C SER A 203 6.67 10.02 1.48
N VAL A 204 5.54 9.31 1.42
CA VAL A 204 4.83 9.07 0.14
C VAL A 204 4.31 10.37 -0.47
N MET A 205 4.16 11.42 0.36
CA MET A 205 3.77 12.78 -0.03
C MET A 205 4.96 13.65 -0.44
N HIS A 206 6.17 13.12 -0.56
CA HIS A 206 7.32 13.88 -1.03
C HIS A 206 7.49 13.72 -2.55
N TYR A 207 7.79 14.83 -3.22
CA TYR A 207 8.24 14.84 -4.62
C TYR A 207 9.51 14.03 -4.84
N SER A 208 9.68 13.50 -6.04
CA SER A 208 10.97 12.96 -6.46
C SER A 208 11.97 14.07 -6.74
N LYS A 209 13.26 13.73 -6.83
CA LYS A 209 14.32 14.69 -7.14
C LYS A 209 14.17 15.34 -8.53
N THR A 210 13.43 14.71 -9.45
CA THR A 210 13.25 15.14 -10.85
C THR A 210 11.85 15.65 -11.16
N SER A 211 10.99 15.90 -10.16
CA SER A 211 9.67 16.48 -10.41
C SER A 211 9.79 17.82 -11.15
N PHE A 212 9.04 18.02 -12.24
CA PHE A 212 9.00 19.27 -13.04
C PHE A 212 10.35 19.77 -13.57
N ASN A 213 11.28 18.87 -13.88
CA ASN A 213 12.64 19.26 -14.25
C ASN A 213 12.81 19.59 -15.74
N ILE A 214 13.81 20.43 -16.04
CA ILE A 214 14.31 20.63 -17.40
C ILE A 214 15.38 19.59 -17.68
N GLY A 215 15.10 18.66 -18.59
CA GLY A 215 16.05 17.60 -18.98
C GLY A 215 16.15 16.50 -17.94
N SER A 216 17.35 16.25 -17.40
CA SER A 216 17.61 15.14 -16.45
C SER A 216 18.13 15.60 -15.09
N GLU A 217 18.39 16.90 -14.93
CA GLU A 217 18.95 17.44 -13.70
C GLU A 217 17.89 17.52 -12.59
N PRO A 218 18.25 17.31 -11.31
CA PRO A 218 17.29 17.37 -10.21
C PRO A 218 16.83 18.80 -9.92
N THR A 219 15.54 18.97 -9.65
CA THR A 219 14.91 20.20 -9.14
C THR A 219 14.96 20.28 -7.62
N ILE A 220 14.97 19.13 -6.94
CA ILE A 220 15.12 19.04 -5.48
C ILE A 220 16.43 18.33 -5.15
N VAL A 221 17.31 19.02 -4.43
CA VAL A 221 18.56 18.46 -3.93
C VAL A 221 18.48 18.39 -2.41
N THR A 222 18.59 17.20 -1.83
CA THR A 222 18.62 17.05 -0.36
C THR A 222 19.93 17.62 0.19
N LYS A 223 19.88 18.38 1.28
CA LYS A 223 21.10 18.93 1.91
C LYS A 223 22.02 17.85 2.46
N ILE A 224 21.43 16.71 2.85
CA ILE A 224 22.17 15.49 3.17
C ILE A 224 22.11 14.57 1.94
N PRO A 225 23.24 14.34 1.23
CA PRO A 225 23.24 13.61 -0.04
C PRO A 225 22.71 12.18 0.03
N HIS A 226 22.80 11.54 1.21
CA HIS A 226 22.29 10.18 1.42
C HIS A 226 20.79 10.04 1.10
N PHE A 227 19.99 11.10 1.30
CA PHE A 227 18.54 11.07 1.06
C PHE A 227 18.12 11.39 -0.38
N LEU A 228 19.07 11.66 -1.29
CA LEU A 228 18.73 12.12 -2.64
C LEU A 228 17.93 11.08 -3.44
N ASP A 229 18.21 9.79 -3.24
CA ASP A 229 17.47 8.68 -3.87
C ASP A 229 16.37 8.09 -2.95
N VAL A 230 16.18 8.68 -1.77
CA VAL A 230 15.13 8.30 -0.81
C VAL A 230 13.83 9.05 -1.12
N ILE A 231 13.91 10.34 -1.45
CA ILE A 231 12.76 11.17 -1.80
C ILE A 231 11.99 10.63 -3.01
N GLY A 232 10.68 10.84 -3.04
CA GLY A 232 9.82 10.37 -4.13
C GLY A 232 9.59 8.86 -4.16
N GLN A 233 9.64 8.19 -3.00
CA GLN A 233 9.29 6.77 -2.94
C GLN A 233 7.77 6.59 -3.14
N ARG A 234 7.39 5.50 -3.82
CA ARG A 234 5.99 5.14 -4.13
C ARG A 234 5.63 3.71 -3.70
N MET A 235 6.35 3.18 -2.71
CA MET A 235 6.13 1.83 -2.17
C MET A 235 4.88 1.81 -1.27
N GLY A 236 4.70 2.87 -0.47
CA GLY A 236 3.54 3.10 0.38
C GLY A 236 3.86 4.06 1.53
N PHE A 237 3.02 4.14 2.55
CA PHE A 237 3.24 5.03 3.70
C PHE A 237 4.61 4.86 4.35
N SER A 238 5.20 5.99 4.74
CA SER A 238 6.28 6.01 5.72
C SER A 238 5.74 5.88 7.16
N ALA A 239 6.61 5.61 8.12
CA ALA A 239 6.24 5.64 9.55
C ALA A 239 5.77 7.03 9.99
N ASN A 240 6.31 8.10 9.40
CA ASN A 240 5.96 9.47 9.74
C ASN A 240 4.63 9.91 9.09
N ASP A 241 4.31 9.43 7.89
CA ASP A 241 2.99 9.61 7.26
C ASP A 241 1.90 9.03 8.18
N LEU A 242 2.09 7.79 8.64
CA LEU A 242 1.18 7.12 9.58
C LEU A 242 1.10 7.83 10.92
N THR A 243 2.23 8.31 11.45
CA THR A 243 2.25 9.08 12.71
C THR A 243 1.44 10.35 12.58
N LYS A 244 1.60 11.11 11.50
CA LYS A 244 0.84 12.33 11.24
C LYS A 244 -0.65 12.03 11.08
N LEU A 245 -1.01 11.03 10.27
CA LEU A 245 -2.41 10.64 10.05
C LEU A 245 -3.08 10.15 11.34
N ASN A 246 -2.41 9.29 12.10
CA ASN A 246 -2.92 8.78 13.37
C ASN A 246 -3.06 9.89 14.43
N ARG A 247 -2.14 10.87 14.49
CA ARG A 247 -2.29 12.06 15.34
C ARG A 247 -3.46 12.93 14.89
N LEU A 248 -3.62 13.15 13.59
CA LEU A 248 -4.69 13.99 13.05
C LEU A 248 -6.09 13.44 13.36
N TYR A 249 -6.24 12.11 13.35
CA TYR A 249 -7.51 11.42 13.61
C TYR A 249 -7.61 10.80 15.00
N ASN A 250 -6.66 11.08 15.91
CA ASN A 250 -6.60 10.53 17.27
C ASN A 250 -6.72 9.00 17.31
N CYS A 251 -6.07 8.31 16.39
CA CYS A 251 -6.12 6.86 16.30
C CYS A 251 -5.38 6.22 17.48
N THR A 252 -6.10 5.48 18.32
CA THR A 252 -5.51 4.67 19.41
C THR A 252 -5.35 3.20 19.04
N LYS A 253 -6.05 2.75 18.00
CA LYS A 253 -6.03 1.37 17.49
C LYS A 253 -6.17 1.39 15.98
N SER A 254 -5.54 0.43 15.33
CA SER A 254 -5.76 0.09 13.93
C SER A 254 -7.08 -0.65 13.74
N SER A 255 -7.70 -0.49 12.58
CA SER A 255 -8.93 -1.18 12.22
C SER A 255 -8.75 -2.70 12.00
N ALA A 256 -7.62 -3.16 11.48
CA ALA A 256 -7.40 -4.56 11.12
C ALA A 256 -6.19 -5.21 11.80
N PHE A 257 -5.22 -4.48 12.36
CA PHE A 257 -4.15 -5.13 13.11
C PHE A 257 -4.66 -5.72 14.43
N VAL A 258 -4.21 -6.94 14.74
CA VAL A 258 -4.62 -7.70 15.92
C VAL A 258 -3.44 -7.89 16.87
N ASP A 259 -2.31 -8.39 16.36
CA ASP A 259 -1.11 -8.62 17.17
C ASP A 259 0.18 -8.68 16.35
N SER A 260 1.31 -8.38 16.99
CA SER A 260 2.66 -8.63 16.48
C SER A 260 3.57 -9.01 17.65
N CYS A 261 4.39 -10.03 17.48
CA CYS A 261 5.30 -10.54 18.48
C CYS A 261 6.60 -11.07 17.85
N ASP A 262 7.70 -10.38 18.16
CA ASP A 262 9.08 -10.64 17.75
C ASP A 262 9.93 -11.24 18.89
N PHE A 263 9.30 -11.48 20.06
CA PHE A 263 9.90 -12.06 21.25
C PHE A 263 11.09 -11.30 21.85
N GLU A 264 11.32 -10.04 21.48
CA GLU A 264 12.46 -9.27 22.00
C GLU A 264 12.35 -8.96 23.50
N GLU A 265 11.13 -8.94 24.02
CA GLU A 265 10.82 -8.68 25.43
C GLU A 265 10.59 -9.96 26.24
N LYS A 266 11.01 -9.96 27.52
CA LYS A 266 10.88 -11.12 28.44
C LYS A 266 9.43 -11.53 28.70
N ASN A 267 8.48 -10.62 28.51
CA ASN A 267 7.06 -10.92 28.68
C ASN A 267 6.48 -11.71 27.49
N ILE A 268 7.26 -11.95 26.43
CA ILE A 268 6.86 -12.68 25.22
C ILE A 268 5.50 -12.25 24.69
N CYS A 269 5.24 -10.94 24.68
CA CYS A 269 4.00 -10.33 24.20
C CYS A 269 2.72 -10.80 24.96
N GLY A 270 2.90 -11.37 26.15
CA GLY A 270 1.84 -11.97 26.96
C GLY A 270 1.41 -13.36 26.48
N MET A 271 2.20 -14.02 25.62
CA MET A 271 1.98 -15.42 25.27
C MET A 271 2.20 -16.31 26.50
N ILE A 272 1.48 -17.42 26.56
CA ILE A 272 1.52 -18.37 27.67
C ILE A 272 1.86 -19.77 27.18
N GLN A 273 2.31 -20.63 28.10
CA GLN A 273 2.59 -22.04 27.82
C GLN A 273 1.42 -22.92 28.28
N GLY A 274 1.13 -23.99 27.55
CA GLY A 274 0.14 -25.00 27.98
C GLY A 274 0.65 -25.89 29.12
N LEU A 275 -0.26 -26.69 29.70
CA LEU A 275 0.07 -27.70 30.72
C LEU A 275 0.82 -28.87 30.08
N GLY A 276 1.97 -29.26 30.63
CA GLY A 276 2.90 -30.24 30.06
C GLY A 276 4.30 -30.12 30.68
N ASN A 277 5.12 -31.16 30.54
CA ASN A 277 6.50 -31.18 31.07
C ASN A 277 7.48 -30.46 30.12
N THR A 278 7.29 -30.60 28.81
CA THR A 278 8.00 -29.84 27.79
C THR A 278 7.38 -28.46 27.56
N LYS A 279 8.24 -27.49 27.22
CA LYS A 279 7.89 -26.08 27.02
C LYS A 279 8.59 -25.53 25.78
N TRP A 280 8.02 -24.46 25.23
CA TRP A 280 8.78 -23.57 24.38
C TRP A 280 9.66 -22.68 25.25
N GLU A 281 10.89 -22.47 24.81
CA GLU A 281 11.90 -21.69 25.50
C GLU A 281 12.27 -20.46 24.67
N GLN A 282 12.34 -19.31 25.31
CA GLN A 282 12.90 -18.12 24.66
C GLN A 282 14.42 -18.29 24.57
N ARG A 283 14.96 -18.31 23.34
CA ARG A 283 16.37 -18.55 23.04
C ARG A 283 16.87 -17.47 22.08
N SER A 284 18.13 -17.11 22.22
CA SER A 284 18.83 -16.26 21.23
C SER A 284 19.64 -17.09 20.22
N SER A 285 19.88 -18.37 20.51
CA SER A 285 20.63 -19.28 19.67
C SER A 285 20.39 -20.74 20.08
N VAL A 286 20.43 -21.66 19.12
CA VAL A 286 20.33 -23.12 19.34
C VAL A 286 21.47 -23.81 18.59
N SER A 287 22.08 -24.83 19.20
CA SER A 287 23.26 -25.53 18.63
C SER A 287 22.98 -26.22 17.30
N GLY A 288 21.76 -26.72 17.10
CA GLY A 288 21.30 -27.32 15.84
C GLY A 288 20.81 -26.29 14.80
N GLY A 289 20.79 -25.00 15.15
CA GLY A 289 20.14 -23.93 14.41
C GLY A 289 18.70 -23.65 14.90
N PRO A 290 18.23 -22.39 14.77
CA PRO A 290 18.93 -21.25 14.20
C PRO A 290 19.95 -20.64 15.18
N HIS A 291 20.99 -20.01 14.64
CA HIS A 291 22.06 -19.39 15.44
C HIS A 291 21.76 -17.94 15.82
N ASP A 292 20.87 -17.30 15.08
CA ASP A 292 20.35 -15.95 15.28
C ASP A 292 18.81 -15.99 15.08
N ASP A 293 18.11 -15.02 15.64
CA ASP A 293 16.69 -14.79 15.43
C ASP A 293 16.37 -14.37 13.99
N PHE A 294 15.09 -14.38 13.62
CA PHE A 294 14.66 -13.82 12.35
C PHE A 294 14.64 -12.30 12.46
N SER A 295 14.07 -11.70 13.52
CA SER A 295 13.81 -10.26 13.67
C SER A 295 15.01 -9.36 13.33
N ASN A 296 16.18 -9.64 13.91
CA ASN A 296 17.39 -8.82 13.83
C ASN A 296 18.48 -9.39 12.91
N MET A 297 18.15 -10.41 12.11
CA MET A 297 19.09 -11.10 11.25
C MET A 297 19.86 -10.12 10.35
N GLY A 298 21.19 -10.25 10.34
CA GLY A 298 22.09 -9.41 9.53
C GLY A 298 22.26 -7.98 10.04
N GLN A 299 21.58 -7.59 11.12
CA GLN A 299 21.71 -6.26 11.74
C GLN A 299 22.57 -6.32 13.00
N CYS A 300 22.30 -7.27 13.90
CA CYS A 300 23.00 -7.40 15.17
C CYS A 300 23.17 -8.87 15.57
N THR A 301 24.35 -9.45 15.34
CA THR A 301 24.65 -10.84 15.73
C THR A 301 24.50 -11.06 17.23
N GLY A 302 23.82 -12.15 17.62
CA GLY A 302 23.61 -12.53 19.02
C GLY A 302 22.74 -11.57 19.84
N LYS A 303 22.01 -10.65 19.18
CA LYS A 303 20.97 -9.83 19.79
C LYS A 303 19.65 -10.15 19.09
N GLY A 304 18.71 -10.65 19.86
CA GLY A 304 17.42 -11.08 19.36
C GLY A 304 16.98 -12.37 20.02
N PHE A 305 15.68 -12.62 20.03
CA PHE A 305 15.11 -13.78 20.68
C PHE A 305 14.04 -14.43 19.80
N PHE A 306 13.92 -15.74 19.92
CA PHE A 306 12.84 -16.50 19.29
C PHE A 306 12.35 -17.57 20.27
N MET A 307 11.17 -18.14 20.00
CA MET A 307 10.66 -19.25 20.80
C MET A 307 11.08 -20.58 20.19
N HIS A 308 11.71 -21.45 20.96
CA HIS A 308 12.18 -22.76 20.51
C HIS A 308 11.53 -23.90 21.28
N PHE A 309 11.02 -24.90 20.57
CA PHE A 309 10.65 -26.20 21.13
C PHE A 309 11.65 -27.26 20.66
N SER A 310 12.44 -27.78 21.60
CA SER A 310 13.45 -28.82 21.32
C SER A 310 12.80 -30.20 21.21
N THR A 311 12.73 -30.73 19.99
CA THR A 311 12.33 -32.12 19.77
C THR A 311 13.47 -33.10 20.06
N ALA A 312 14.73 -32.65 20.09
CA ALA A 312 15.87 -33.48 20.48
C ALA A 312 15.80 -33.99 21.93
N THR A 313 15.16 -33.25 22.82
CA THR A 313 15.07 -33.57 24.27
C THR A 313 13.68 -34.08 24.69
N ALA A 314 12.67 -33.96 23.83
CA ALA A 314 11.32 -34.44 24.07
C ALA A 314 11.16 -35.94 23.72
N GLU A 315 10.28 -36.63 24.43
CA GLU A 315 9.95 -38.03 24.13
C GLU A 315 8.99 -38.15 22.93
N PRO A 316 9.04 -39.23 22.13
CA PRO A 316 8.11 -39.45 21.03
C PRO A 316 6.63 -39.31 21.41
N GLY A 317 5.90 -38.45 20.71
CA GLY A 317 4.50 -38.11 20.97
C GLY A 317 4.29 -37.01 22.01
N GLU A 318 5.33 -36.58 22.72
CA GLU A 318 5.27 -35.42 23.60
C GLU A 318 5.16 -34.12 22.79
N GLY A 319 4.46 -33.12 23.34
CA GLY A 319 4.33 -31.83 22.69
C GLY A 319 4.27 -30.65 23.65
N ALA A 320 4.74 -29.50 23.16
CA ALA A 320 4.74 -28.23 23.87
C ALA A 320 3.78 -27.24 23.21
N PHE A 321 3.09 -26.44 24.03
CA PHE A 321 2.08 -25.49 23.58
C PHE A 321 2.51 -24.06 23.91
N LEU A 322 2.46 -23.17 22.92
CA LEU A 322 2.60 -21.73 23.06
C LEU A 322 1.29 -21.08 22.59
N GLU A 323 0.56 -20.44 23.51
CA GLU A 323 -0.71 -19.78 23.22
C GLU A 323 -0.55 -18.26 23.28
N SER A 324 -1.13 -17.55 22.33
CA SER A 324 -1.28 -16.08 22.42
C SER A 324 -2.11 -15.65 23.64
N ARG A 325 -2.03 -14.35 23.99
CA ARG A 325 -3.04 -13.73 24.86
C ARG A 325 -4.43 -13.77 24.21
N TRP A 326 -5.48 -13.32 24.90
CA TRP A 326 -6.78 -13.16 24.24
C TRP A 326 -6.72 -12.11 23.13
N LEU A 327 -7.15 -12.53 21.95
CA LEU A 327 -7.21 -11.74 20.73
C LEU A 327 -8.67 -11.46 20.38
N TYR A 328 -8.92 -10.33 19.75
CA TYR A 328 -10.24 -9.85 19.35
C TYR A 328 -10.24 -9.48 17.85
N PRO A 329 -10.03 -10.46 16.96
CA PRO A 329 -10.03 -10.19 15.52
C PRO A 329 -11.42 -9.72 15.06
N LYS A 330 -11.46 -8.86 14.02
CA LYS A 330 -12.72 -8.57 13.32
C LYS A 330 -13.21 -9.85 12.60
N PRO A 331 -14.53 -10.10 12.55
CA PRO A 331 -15.08 -11.21 11.79
C PRO A 331 -14.67 -11.15 10.32
N GLY A 332 -14.44 -12.31 9.70
CA GLY A 332 -14.01 -12.43 8.31
C GLY A 332 -12.66 -13.12 8.19
N ALA A 333 -11.94 -12.88 7.09
CA ALA A 333 -10.62 -13.44 6.89
C ALA A 333 -9.59 -12.78 7.83
N GLN A 334 -8.78 -13.60 8.49
CA GLN A 334 -7.57 -13.13 9.16
C GLN A 334 -6.34 -13.84 8.60
N CYS A 335 -5.20 -13.17 8.67
CA CYS A 335 -3.92 -13.71 8.28
C CYS A 335 -3.00 -13.83 9.49
N LEU A 336 -2.68 -15.06 9.85
CA LEU A 336 -1.58 -15.37 10.75
C LEU A 336 -0.33 -15.61 9.91
N GLN A 337 0.67 -14.76 10.07
CA GLN A 337 1.98 -14.88 9.44
C GLN A 337 3.05 -15.09 10.52
N PHE A 338 4.02 -15.96 10.29
CA PHE A 338 5.15 -16.16 11.21
C PHE A 338 6.35 -16.74 10.48
N ALA A 339 7.55 -16.49 11.01
CA ALA A 339 8.77 -17.16 10.59
C ALA A 339 8.94 -18.47 11.35
N LEU A 340 9.28 -19.55 10.63
CA LEU A 340 9.53 -20.88 11.17
C LEU A 340 10.91 -21.35 10.74
N HIS A 341 11.75 -21.74 11.69
CA HIS A 341 12.97 -22.49 11.43
C HIS A 341 12.80 -23.94 11.92
N ASN A 342 13.10 -24.91 11.06
CA ASN A 342 12.96 -26.33 11.36
C ASN A 342 14.31 -27.05 11.30
N THR A 343 14.70 -27.66 12.42
CA THR A 343 15.88 -28.54 12.56
C THR A 343 15.52 -29.90 13.17
N GLY A 344 14.22 -30.15 13.31
CA GLY A 344 13.64 -31.39 13.84
C GLY A 344 13.71 -32.57 12.88
N ALA A 345 13.14 -33.70 13.29
CA ALA A 345 12.94 -34.86 12.43
C ALA A 345 11.83 -34.59 11.40
N ALA A 346 11.85 -35.31 10.27
CA ALA A 346 10.86 -35.14 9.20
C ALA A 346 9.42 -35.46 9.65
N ASP A 347 9.25 -36.28 10.68
CA ASP A 347 7.97 -36.67 11.28
C ASP A 347 7.62 -35.88 12.55
N ASP A 348 8.43 -34.90 12.96
CA ASP A 348 8.00 -33.88 13.92
C ASP A 348 6.91 -33.01 13.28
N VAL A 349 5.96 -32.53 14.08
CA VAL A 349 4.80 -31.76 13.59
C VAL A 349 4.60 -30.49 14.40
N LEU A 350 4.43 -29.36 13.71
CA LEU A 350 3.91 -28.12 14.27
C LEU A 350 2.44 -27.97 13.87
N ASN A 351 1.54 -28.00 14.85
CA ASN A 351 0.12 -27.75 14.67
C ASN A 351 -0.24 -26.32 15.07
N ILE A 352 -1.07 -25.68 14.26
CA ILE A 352 -1.64 -24.36 14.51
C ILE A 352 -3.13 -24.55 14.78
N PHE A 353 -3.53 -24.31 16.02
CA PHE A 353 -4.92 -24.29 16.42
C PHE A 353 -5.40 -22.88 16.73
N VAL A 354 -6.71 -22.72 16.74
CA VAL A 354 -7.36 -21.57 17.37
C VAL A 354 -8.31 -22.09 18.45
N ARG A 355 -8.23 -21.48 19.63
CA ARG A 355 -9.17 -21.69 20.72
C ARG A 355 -10.14 -20.50 20.76
N GLU A 356 -11.35 -20.69 20.26
CA GLU A 356 -12.42 -19.68 20.28
C GLU A 356 -13.26 -19.82 21.55
N TYR A 357 -13.62 -18.70 22.18
CA TYR A 357 -14.39 -18.69 23.41
C TYR A 357 -15.73 -18.01 23.18
N ASP A 358 -16.81 -18.70 23.52
CA ASP A 358 -18.16 -18.15 23.55
C ASP A 358 -18.80 -18.38 24.94
N GLU A 359 -20.02 -17.89 25.14
CA GLU A 359 -20.75 -18.06 26.41
C GLU A 359 -21.13 -19.52 26.68
N ALA A 360 -21.30 -20.34 25.64
CA ALA A 360 -21.70 -21.74 25.74
C ALA A 360 -20.51 -22.66 26.09
N VAL A 361 -19.30 -22.28 25.71
CA VAL A 361 -18.04 -23.01 25.94
C VAL A 361 -17.02 -22.06 26.59
N PRO A 362 -17.17 -21.76 27.90
CA PRO A 362 -16.23 -20.86 28.60
C PRO A 362 -14.77 -21.36 28.60
N GLY A 363 -14.56 -22.68 28.49
CA GLY A 363 -13.23 -23.30 28.35
C GLY A 363 -12.59 -23.17 26.96
N GLY A 364 -13.34 -22.64 26.00
CA GLY A 364 -12.93 -22.44 24.62
C GLY A 364 -12.93 -23.72 23.77
N LYS A 365 -13.48 -23.62 22.56
CA LYS A 365 -13.47 -24.67 21.54
C LYS A 365 -12.17 -24.59 20.74
N LEU A 366 -11.37 -25.66 20.77
CA LEU A 366 -10.13 -25.77 20.01
C LEU A 366 -10.41 -26.33 18.61
N GLY A 367 -9.95 -25.65 17.57
CA GLY A 367 -10.01 -26.09 16.17
C GLY A 367 -8.63 -26.08 15.53
N LEU A 368 -8.28 -27.15 14.80
CA LEU A 368 -7.04 -27.24 14.04
C LEU A 368 -7.18 -26.50 12.71
N PHE A 369 -6.26 -25.58 12.41
CA PHE A 369 -6.25 -24.81 11.17
C PHE A 369 -5.15 -25.28 10.21
N LYS A 370 -3.98 -25.64 10.75
CA LYS A 370 -2.84 -26.08 9.93
C LYS A 370 -1.97 -27.06 10.69
N SER A 371 -1.47 -28.07 9.99
CA SER A 371 -0.34 -28.89 10.44
C SER A 371 0.81 -28.70 9.47
N ILE A 372 2.01 -28.54 10.01
CA ILE A 372 3.27 -28.37 9.28
C ILE A 372 4.18 -29.50 9.74
N SER A 373 4.59 -30.37 8.83
CA SER A 373 5.51 -31.48 9.09
C SER A 373 6.49 -31.59 7.93
N GLY A 374 7.76 -31.86 8.22
CA GLY A 374 8.82 -31.72 7.23
C GLY A 374 9.01 -30.28 6.75
N GLY A 375 9.50 -30.11 5.52
CA GLY A 375 9.76 -28.80 4.91
C GLY A 375 11.24 -28.53 4.65
N VAL A 376 11.58 -27.27 4.34
CA VAL A 376 12.97 -26.86 4.21
C VAL A 376 13.60 -26.85 5.60
N MET A 377 14.71 -27.58 5.74
CA MET A 377 15.44 -27.68 7.00
C MET A 377 16.57 -26.67 7.02
N GLY A 378 16.85 -26.10 8.19
CA GLY A 378 18.03 -25.27 8.42
C GLY A 378 17.93 -23.83 7.93
N SER A 379 16.76 -23.36 7.44
CA SER A 379 16.51 -21.96 7.10
C SER A 379 15.20 -21.45 7.69
N TRP A 380 15.11 -20.12 7.86
CA TRP A 380 13.86 -19.46 8.24
C TRP A 380 12.94 -19.40 7.03
N GLU A 381 11.73 -19.92 7.17
CA GLU A 381 10.68 -19.86 6.16
C GLU A 381 9.49 -19.06 6.67
N LEU A 382 8.90 -18.25 5.78
CA LEU A 382 7.68 -17.53 6.09
C LEU A 382 6.45 -18.43 5.86
N HIS A 383 5.58 -18.51 6.86
CA HIS A 383 4.33 -19.24 6.79
C HIS A 383 3.13 -18.32 6.94
N ASN A 384 2.14 -18.53 6.07
CA ASN A 384 0.86 -17.83 6.09
C ASN A 384 -0.26 -18.83 6.36
N VAL A 385 -1.13 -18.53 7.34
CA VAL A 385 -2.29 -19.35 7.70
C VAL A 385 -3.53 -18.46 7.69
N ASN A 386 -4.45 -18.76 6.77
CA ASN A 386 -5.76 -18.13 6.74
C ASN A 386 -6.60 -18.64 7.92
N LEU A 387 -7.06 -17.72 8.75
CA LEU A 387 -8.01 -17.97 9.83
C LEU A 387 -9.37 -17.35 9.49
N ASN A 388 -10.42 -17.82 10.18
CA ASN A 388 -11.78 -17.27 10.09
C ASN A 388 -12.44 -17.30 11.46
N VAL A 389 -11.80 -16.61 12.39
CA VAL A 389 -12.22 -16.47 13.79
C VAL A 389 -13.34 -15.44 13.88
N THR A 390 -14.37 -15.76 14.66
CA THR A 390 -15.56 -14.87 14.79
C THR A 390 -15.71 -14.29 16.18
N GLN A 391 -15.05 -14.88 17.17
CA GLN A 391 -15.15 -14.52 18.58
C GLN A 391 -13.79 -14.16 19.16
N LYS A 392 -13.76 -13.82 20.46
CA LYS A 392 -12.50 -13.73 21.21
C LYS A 392 -11.79 -15.08 21.14
N ALA A 393 -10.49 -15.08 20.89
CA ALA A 393 -9.76 -16.32 20.65
C ALA A 393 -8.31 -16.28 21.12
N ARG A 394 -7.66 -17.45 21.09
CA ARG A 394 -6.20 -17.59 21.12
C ARG A 394 -5.73 -18.39 19.92
N VAL A 395 -4.69 -17.93 19.27
CA VAL A 395 -3.84 -18.79 18.42
C VAL A 395 -2.97 -19.65 19.34
N VAL A 396 -2.86 -20.94 18.99
CA VAL A 396 -2.12 -21.96 19.76
C VAL A 396 -1.15 -22.69 18.82
N PHE A 397 0.13 -22.57 19.11
CA PHE A 397 1.21 -23.28 18.43
C PHE A 397 1.55 -24.53 19.26
N GLN A 398 1.37 -25.71 18.68
CA GLN A 398 1.73 -26.98 19.32
C GLN A 398 2.83 -27.66 18.52
N GLY A 399 4.04 -27.71 19.06
CA GLY A 399 5.09 -28.59 18.53
C GLY A 399 4.92 -30.00 19.10
N VAL A 400 5.03 -31.03 18.27
CA VAL A 400 4.90 -32.44 18.65
C VAL A 400 6.07 -33.22 18.12
N ARG A 401 6.68 -34.02 19.00
CA ARG A 401 7.80 -34.90 18.70
C ARG A 401 7.35 -36.14 17.93
N GLY A 402 7.98 -36.39 16.79
CA GLY A 402 7.84 -37.61 15.99
C GLY A 402 8.56 -38.82 16.60
N LYS A 403 8.49 -39.96 15.92
CA LYS A 403 9.17 -41.20 16.29
C LYS A 403 10.62 -41.24 15.78
N GLY A 404 10.92 -40.57 14.67
CA GLY A 404 12.25 -40.52 14.09
C GLY A 404 13.26 -39.76 14.97
N PRO A 405 14.56 -40.04 14.92
CA PRO A 405 15.56 -39.31 15.73
C PRO A 405 15.64 -37.83 15.31
N SER A 406 15.54 -36.91 16.27
CA SER A 406 15.72 -35.46 16.07
C SER A 406 16.99 -34.97 16.73
N LYS A 407 17.60 -33.94 16.15
CA LYS A 407 18.78 -33.24 16.67
C LYS A 407 18.53 -31.76 16.94
N GLY A 408 17.30 -31.29 16.76
CA GLY A 408 16.93 -29.88 16.85
C GLY A 408 15.50 -29.70 17.33
N GLY A 409 14.70 -28.94 16.58
CA GLY A 409 13.32 -28.65 16.94
C GLY A 409 12.67 -27.64 16.01
N PHE A 410 11.65 -26.96 16.55
CA PHE A 410 10.97 -25.86 15.88
C PHE A 410 11.31 -24.54 16.56
N SER A 411 11.65 -23.52 15.77
CA SER A 411 11.79 -22.14 16.25
C SER A 411 10.79 -21.22 15.56
N LEU A 412 10.09 -20.41 16.34
CA LEU A 412 9.09 -19.46 15.89
C LEU A 412 9.55 -18.04 16.18
N ASP A 413 9.33 -17.16 15.21
CA ASP A 413 9.66 -15.74 15.33
C ASP A 413 8.74 -14.87 14.45
N ASP A 414 8.76 -13.55 14.64
CA ASP A 414 8.03 -12.54 13.86
C ASP A 414 6.55 -12.90 13.61
N ILE A 415 5.84 -13.28 14.68
CA ILE A 415 4.43 -13.67 14.62
C ILE A 415 3.57 -12.42 14.45
N ASN A 416 2.84 -12.33 13.35
CA ASN A 416 1.93 -11.23 13.03
C ASN A 416 0.52 -11.76 12.77
N LEU A 417 -0.49 -11.10 13.34
CA LEU A 417 -1.90 -11.39 13.09
C LEU A 417 -2.65 -10.11 12.70
N SER A 418 -3.34 -10.19 11.57
CA SER A 418 -4.21 -9.11 11.09
C SER A 418 -5.54 -9.67 10.57
N SER A 419 -6.62 -8.88 10.68
CA SER A 419 -7.92 -9.12 10.05
C SER A 419 -7.88 -8.74 8.57
N THR A 420 -6.96 -9.34 7.83
CA THR A 420 -6.78 -9.21 6.38
C THR A 420 -6.63 -10.60 5.75
N LYS A 421 -6.77 -10.72 4.43
CA LYS A 421 -6.44 -11.97 3.73
C LYS A 421 -4.93 -12.22 3.73
N CYS A 422 -4.50 -13.49 3.79
CA CYS A 422 -3.10 -13.81 3.57
C CYS A 422 -2.71 -13.77 2.09
N PRO A 423 -1.43 -13.48 1.79
CA PRO A 423 -0.83 -13.90 0.53
C PRO A 423 -0.97 -15.42 0.36
N GLN A 424 -1.39 -15.85 -0.83
CA GLN A 424 -1.63 -17.27 -1.12
C GLN A 424 -0.35 -18.10 -1.22
N HIS A 425 0.72 -17.50 -1.76
CA HIS A 425 1.99 -18.17 -2.02
C HIS A 425 3.18 -17.28 -1.63
N VAL A 426 4.30 -17.93 -1.30
CA VAL A 426 5.57 -17.25 -1.00
C VAL A 426 6.63 -17.81 -1.93
N TRP A 427 7.30 -16.93 -2.67
CA TRP A 427 8.51 -17.26 -3.41
C TRP A 427 9.73 -16.72 -2.67
N HIS A 428 10.46 -17.65 -2.04
CA HIS A 428 11.67 -17.37 -1.29
C HIS A 428 12.90 -17.45 -2.21
N ILE A 429 13.57 -16.31 -2.42
CA ILE A 429 14.86 -16.21 -3.12
C ILE A 429 15.98 -16.14 -2.08
N ARG A 430 16.76 -17.22 -1.98
CA ARG A 430 17.97 -17.28 -1.16
C ARG A 430 19.21 -16.79 -1.91
N ASN A 431 20.20 -16.31 -1.17
CA ASN A 431 21.47 -15.80 -1.71
C ASN A 431 21.24 -14.73 -2.78
N ILE A 432 20.32 -13.79 -2.51
CA ILE A 432 19.92 -12.81 -3.51
C ILE A 432 21.08 -11.89 -3.89
N THR A 433 21.96 -11.55 -2.94
CA THR A 433 23.13 -10.70 -3.20
C THR A 433 24.09 -11.38 -4.18
N GLY A 434 24.38 -12.67 -3.96
CA GLY A 434 25.20 -13.45 -4.90
C GLY A 434 24.54 -13.63 -6.26
N LEU A 435 23.22 -13.85 -6.29
CA LEU A 435 22.46 -13.95 -7.54
C LEU A 435 22.48 -12.65 -8.34
N MET A 436 22.26 -11.50 -7.69
CA MET A 436 22.34 -10.19 -8.33
C MET A 436 23.74 -9.89 -8.86
N ALA A 437 24.78 -10.32 -8.15
CA ALA A 437 26.17 -10.13 -8.57
C ALA A 437 26.58 -10.99 -9.78
N THR A 438 25.95 -12.16 -9.95
CA THR A 438 26.36 -13.16 -10.95
C THR A 438 25.42 -13.27 -12.15
N THR A 439 24.16 -12.85 -12.00
CA THR A 439 23.15 -12.89 -13.07
C THR A 439 23.32 -11.66 -13.97
N PRO A 440 23.61 -11.82 -15.27
CA PRO A 440 23.70 -10.69 -16.20
C PRO A 440 22.37 -9.96 -16.35
N ALA A 441 22.43 -8.66 -16.64
CA ALA A 441 21.25 -7.89 -17.03
C ALA A 441 20.58 -8.53 -18.27
N GLY A 442 19.24 -8.54 -18.29
CA GLY A 442 18.45 -9.21 -19.31
C GLY A 442 18.21 -10.71 -19.06
N GLN A 443 18.80 -11.29 -18.01
CA GLN A 443 18.46 -12.65 -17.59
C GLN A 443 17.39 -12.63 -16.49
N LYS A 444 16.33 -13.42 -16.70
CA LYS A 444 15.25 -13.60 -15.73
C LYS A 444 15.37 -14.90 -14.96
N ARG A 445 14.95 -14.86 -13.69
CA ARG A 445 14.74 -16.03 -12.85
C ARG A 445 13.25 -16.23 -12.66
N TYR A 446 12.79 -17.47 -12.81
CA TYR A 446 11.38 -17.79 -12.58
C TYR A 446 11.15 -18.37 -11.20
N SER A 447 10.00 -18.05 -10.61
CA SER A 447 9.48 -18.70 -9.42
C SER A 447 9.15 -20.17 -9.70
N PRO A 448 8.89 -20.99 -8.67
CA PRO A 448 8.10 -22.21 -8.84
C PRO A 448 6.74 -21.91 -9.50
N ARG A 449 6.08 -22.94 -10.05
CA ARG A 449 4.70 -22.82 -10.50
C ARG A 449 3.75 -22.93 -9.32
N PHE A 450 2.77 -22.05 -9.27
CA PHE A 450 1.76 -21.98 -8.20
C PHE A 450 0.36 -22.18 -8.77
N LEU A 451 -0.56 -22.66 -7.93
CA LEU A 451 -1.97 -22.83 -8.27
C LEU A 451 -2.82 -21.80 -7.53
N SER A 452 -3.60 -21.02 -8.28
CA SER A 452 -4.56 -20.07 -7.70
C SER A 452 -5.77 -20.76 -7.08
N SER A 453 -6.53 -20.03 -6.25
CA SER A 453 -7.79 -20.52 -5.69
C SER A 453 -8.83 -20.87 -6.75
N ALA A 454 -8.80 -20.20 -7.92
CA ALA A 454 -9.66 -20.51 -9.06
C ALA A 454 -9.16 -21.69 -9.91
N GLY A 455 -7.97 -22.23 -9.62
CA GLY A 455 -7.41 -23.40 -10.29
C GLY A 455 -6.45 -23.10 -11.45
N TYR A 456 -6.23 -21.84 -11.83
CA TYR A 456 -5.21 -21.46 -12.82
C TYR A 456 -3.81 -21.65 -12.26
N SER A 457 -2.91 -22.23 -13.06
CA SER A 457 -1.48 -22.34 -12.75
C SER A 457 -0.73 -21.10 -13.25
N PHE A 458 0.20 -20.58 -12.47
CA PHE A 458 0.95 -19.37 -12.82
C PHE A 458 2.41 -19.40 -12.33
N GLN A 459 3.22 -18.49 -12.85
CA GLN A 459 4.63 -18.31 -12.50
C GLN A 459 4.99 -16.82 -12.57
N VAL A 460 5.97 -16.38 -11.78
CA VAL A 460 6.50 -15.01 -11.82
C VAL A 460 7.94 -15.03 -12.31
N GLY A 461 8.27 -14.20 -13.28
CA GLY A 461 9.64 -13.96 -13.75
C GLY A 461 10.20 -12.68 -13.15
N ALA A 462 11.41 -12.74 -12.58
CA ALA A 462 12.13 -11.60 -12.03
C ALA A 462 13.46 -11.38 -12.75
N TYR A 463 13.64 -10.17 -13.28
CA TYR A 463 14.93 -9.67 -13.77
C TYR A 463 15.68 -9.03 -12.60
N LEU A 464 16.38 -9.84 -11.79
CA LEU A 464 17.02 -9.38 -10.55
C LEU A 464 18.07 -8.29 -10.81
N ASN A 465 18.83 -8.40 -11.91
CA ASN A 465 19.81 -7.41 -12.33
C ASN A 465 19.28 -6.50 -13.46
N GLY A 466 17.97 -6.36 -13.55
CA GLY A 466 17.29 -5.55 -14.56
C GLY A 466 17.24 -6.17 -15.94
N ARG A 467 16.45 -5.55 -16.81
CA ARG A 467 16.47 -5.86 -18.24
C ARG A 467 17.72 -5.22 -18.87
N SER A 468 18.14 -5.67 -20.04
CA SER A 468 19.33 -5.12 -20.72
C SER A 468 19.21 -3.62 -21.01
N ASP A 469 17.99 -3.14 -21.24
CA ASP A 469 17.63 -1.74 -21.46
C ASP A 469 17.34 -0.96 -20.14
N ARG A 470 17.23 -1.67 -19.00
CA ARG A 470 16.93 -1.12 -17.67
C ARG A 470 17.75 -1.82 -16.55
N PRO A 471 19.09 -1.73 -16.54
CA PRO A 471 19.95 -2.51 -15.63
C PRO A 471 19.94 -2.06 -14.15
N GLY A 472 19.40 -0.87 -13.82
CA GLY A 472 19.36 -0.33 -12.45
C GLY A 472 18.12 -0.69 -11.63
N TYR A 473 17.26 -1.55 -12.17
CA TYR A 473 15.97 -1.93 -11.60
C TYR A 473 15.89 -3.45 -11.45
N VAL A 474 15.01 -3.90 -10.56
CA VAL A 474 14.41 -5.23 -10.70
C VAL A 474 13.20 -5.10 -11.61
N GLY A 475 13.06 -6.00 -12.58
CA GLY A 475 11.83 -6.16 -13.37
C GLY A 475 11.04 -7.37 -12.89
N LEU A 476 9.70 -7.33 -12.97
CA LEU A 476 8.83 -8.38 -12.45
C LEU A 476 7.61 -8.61 -13.37
N TYR A 477 7.41 -9.86 -13.81
CA TYR A 477 6.37 -10.23 -14.79
C TYR A 477 5.58 -11.46 -14.34
N PHE A 478 4.26 -11.38 -14.44
CA PHE A 478 3.33 -12.47 -14.17
C PHE A 478 3.00 -13.23 -15.45
N HIS A 479 3.05 -14.56 -15.39
CA HIS A 479 2.72 -15.46 -16.49
C HIS A 479 1.71 -16.52 -16.05
N LEU A 480 0.68 -16.77 -16.86
CA LEU A 480 -0.09 -18.00 -16.76
C LEU A 480 0.75 -19.16 -17.30
N THR A 481 0.57 -20.35 -16.71
CA THR A 481 1.26 -21.58 -17.12
C THR A 481 0.26 -22.70 -17.28
N SER A 482 0.59 -23.69 -18.12
CA SER A 482 -0.28 -24.85 -18.26
C SER A 482 -0.32 -25.63 -16.95
N GLY A 483 -1.52 -25.85 -16.43
CA GLY A 483 -1.81 -26.48 -15.16
C GLY A 483 -2.67 -27.74 -15.28
N PRO A 484 -2.87 -28.46 -14.15
CA PRO A 484 -3.66 -29.69 -14.13
C PRO A 484 -5.15 -29.47 -14.39
N ASN A 485 -5.66 -28.25 -14.17
CA ASN A 485 -7.10 -27.95 -14.24
C ASN A 485 -7.55 -27.32 -15.57
N ASP A 486 -6.62 -26.99 -16.46
CA ASP A 486 -6.86 -26.08 -17.60
C ASP A 486 -8.01 -26.51 -18.53
N HIS A 487 -8.27 -27.82 -18.64
CA HIS A 487 -9.38 -28.35 -19.45
C HIS A 487 -10.78 -27.99 -18.91
N SER A 488 -10.88 -27.66 -17.62
CA SER A 488 -12.12 -27.27 -16.94
C SER A 488 -12.24 -25.76 -16.69
N LEU A 489 -11.16 -25.02 -16.92
CA LEU A 489 -11.12 -23.58 -16.69
C LEU A 489 -11.66 -22.80 -17.88
N LYS A 490 -12.11 -21.57 -17.63
CA LYS A 490 -12.57 -20.65 -18.66
C LYS A 490 -11.35 -19.96 -19.30
N TRP A 491 -11.33 -19.94 -20.63
CA TRP A 491 -10.30 -19.24 -21.39
C TRP A 491 -10.95 -18.31 -22.43
N PRO A 492 -10.42 -17.10 -22.67
CA PRO A 492 -9.30 -16.46 -21.97
C PRO A 492 -9.56 -16.22 -20.47
N CYS A 493 -8.50 -16.20 -19.66
CA CYS A 493 -8.56 -16.15 -18.21
C CYS A 493 -9.24 -14.85 -17.74
N PRO A 494 -10.46 -14.91 -17.15
CA PRO A 494 -11.25 -13.72 -16.92
C PRO A 494 -10.99 -13.11 -15.54
N TRP A 495 -10.54 -11.86 -15.53
CA TRP A 495 -10.54 -10.95 -14.38
C TRP A 495 -9.91 -11.52 -13.11
N GLN A 496 -8.81 -12.28 -13.28
CA GLN A 496 -7.96 -12.68 -12.16
C GLN A 496 -6.92 -11.59 -11.93
N GLN A 497 -6.85 -11.06 -10.72
CA GLN A 497 -5.84 -10.09 -10.33
C GLN A 497 -4.66 -10.79 -9.65
N ALA A 498 -3.51 -10.73 -10.29
CA ALA A 498 -2.23 -11.14 -9.73
C ALA A 498 -1.69 -10.01 -8.86
N THR A 499 -1.45 -10.28 -7.57
CA THR A 499 -0.70 -9.40 -6.68
C THR A 499 0.69 -9.97 -6.49
N MET A 500 1.71 -9.19 -6.84
CA MET A 500 3.12 -9.51 -6.65
C MET A 500 3.73 -8.48 -5.72
N ALA A 501 4.17 -8.90 -4.54
CA ALA A 501 4.76 -7.98 -3.56
C ALA A 501 6.13 -8.47 -3.11
N LEU A 502 7.12 -7.59 -3.11
CA LEU A 502 8.39 -7.81 -2.44
C LEU A 502 8.27 -7.33 -1.00
N MET A 503 8.47 -8.25 -0.06
CA MET A 503 8.26 -8.01 1.36
C MET A 503 9.41 -7.18 1.95
N ASP A 504 9.07 -6.07 2.62
CA ASP A 504 9.92 -5.42 3.60
C ASP A 504 9.83 -6.26 4.89
N GLN A 505 10.91 -6.94 5.27
CA GLN A 505 10.89 -8.01 6.28
C GLN A 505 10.96 -7.50 7.73
N HIS A 506 10.36 -6.33 7.98
CA HIS A 506 10.23 -5.75 9.31
C HIS A 506 9.37 -6.65 10.21
N SER A 507 9.81 -6.85 11.45
CA SER A 507 9.17 -7.73 12.43
C SER A 507 7.71 -7.37 12.69
N ASP A 508 7.45 -6.08 12.89
CA ASP A 508 6.11 -5.53 13.01
C ASP A 508 5.45 -5.24 11.65
N ILE A 509 4.38 -5.96 11.31
CA ILE A 509 3.61 -5.80 10.06
C ILE A 509 3.11 -4.36 9.83
N ARG A 510 2.92 -3.57 10.89
CA ARG A 510 2.48 -2.17 10.78
C ARG A 510 3.56 -1.27 10.19
N GLN A 511 4.82 -1.66 10.29
CA GLN A 511 5.98 -0.92 9.79
C GLN A 511 6.49 -1.41 8.44
N GLN A 512 5.91 -2.49 7.90
CA GLN A 512 6.27 -3.02 6.59
C GLN A 512 5.81 -2.08 5.48
N THR A 513 6.75 -1.70 4.61
CA THR A 513 6.45 -0.94 3.38
C THR A 513 6.78 -1.81 2.16
N ASN A 514 6.02 -2.90 2.00
CA ASN A 514 6.18 -3.85 0.89
C ASN A 514 6.00 -3.15 -0.47
N MET A 515 6.88 -3.43 -1.43
CA MET A 515 6.72 -2.93 -2.79
C MET A 515 5.74 -3.83 -3.55
N HIS A 516 4.64 -3.28 -4.05
CA HIS A 516 3.58 -4.04 -4.71
C HIS A 516 3.49 -3.70 -6.20
N ARG A 517 3.17 -4.70 -7.01
CA ARG A 517 2.60 -4.52 -8.36
C ARG A 517 1.46 -5.49 -8.57
N MET A 518 0.37 -4.99 -9.15
CA MET A 518 -0.82 -5.77 -9.45
C MET A 518 -1.12 -5.72 -10.95
N VAL A 519 -1.53 -6.86 -11.51
CA VAL A 519 -1.90 -7.03 -12.92
C VAL A 519 -3.20 -7.81 -12.96
N THR A 520 -4.13 -7.43 -13.83
CA THR A 520 -5.41 -8.14 -14.00
C THR A 520 -5.52 -8.75 -15.40
N THR A 521 -5.98 -9.99 -15.46
CA THR A 521 -6.19 -10.70 -16.74
C THR A 521 -7.49 -10.22 -17.41
N ASP A 522 -7.37 -9.25 -18.32
CA ASP A 522 -8.48 -8.82 -19.18
C ASP A 522 -8.74 -9.89 -20.26
N PRO A 523 -9.86 -10.63 -20.22
CA PRO A 523 -10.12 -11.70 -21.18
C PRO A 523 -10.30 -11.21 -22.62
N ASP A 524 -10.56 -9.91 -22.82
CA ASP A 524 -10.76 -9.30 -24.14
C ASP A 524 -9.46 -8.70 -24.71
N LYS A 525 -8.36 -8.73 -23.95
CA LYS A 525 -7.05 -8.26 -24.42
C LYS A 525 -6.53 -9.12 -25.57
N LEU A 526 -6.40 -8.51 -26.74
CA LEU A 526 -5.82 -9.10 -27.94
C LEU A 526 -4.39 -8.60 -28.17
N ASP A 527 -3.54 -9.47 -28.71
CA ASP A 527 -2.31 -9.07 -29.41
C ASP A 527 -2.35 -9.65 -30.83
N GLY A 528 -2.38 -8.76 -31.83
CA GLY A 528 -2.73 -9.12 -33.19
C GLY A 528 -4.12 -9.76 -33.30
N LYS A 529 -4.19 -11.08 -33.42
CA LYS A 529 -5.44 -11.87 -33.53
C LYS A 529 -5.63 -12.88 -32.40
N GLU A 530 -4.68 -12.97 -31.49
CA GLU A 530 -4.67 -13.95 -30.42
C GLU A 530 -5.06 -13.30 -29.09
N TYR A 531 -5.82 -14.01 -28.27
CA TYR A 531 -6.15 -13.55 -26.92
C TYR A 531 -4.93 -13.71 -26.03
N TYR A 532 -4.47 -12.58 -25.46
CA TYR A 532 -3.24 -12.51 -24.68
C TYR A 532 -3.26 -13.46 -23.47
N TRP A 533 -4.42 -13.60 -22.84
CA TRP A 533 -4.64 -14.47 -21.68
C TRP A 533 -5.36 -15.79 -22.01
N ASP A 534 -5.26 -16.29 -23.25
CA ASP A 534 -5.76 -17.65 -23.58
C ASP A 534 -4.89 -18.73 -22.92
N ASP A 535 -5.32 -19.98 -23.07
CA ASP A 535 -4.65 -21.17 -22.59
C ASP A 535 -3.16 -21.16 -23.02
N PRO A 536 -2.19 -21.25 -22.08
CA PRO A 536 -0.77 -21.27 -22.36
C PRO A 536 -0.35 -22.33 -23.38
N ARG A 537 -1.13 -23.42 -23.55
CA ARG A 537 -0.87 -24.45 -24.57
C ARG A 537 -1.12 -23.98 -25.99
N LYS A 538 -1.90 -22.90 -26.17
CA LYS A 538 -2.20 -22.29 -27.47
C LYS A 538 -1.30 -21.10 -27.77
N VAL A 539 -1.12 -20.19 -26.80
CA VAL A 539 -0.46 -18.89 -27.00
C VAL A 539 0.91 -18.77 -26.32
N GLY A 540 1.32 -19.82 -25.60
CA GLY A 540 2.57 -19.84 -24.85
C GLY A 540 3.71 -20.62 -25.51
N SER A 541 4.84 -20.65 -24.84
CA SER A 541 6.03 -21.41 -25.24
C SER A 541 6.25 -22.62 -24.34
N LYS A 542 6.69 -23.73 -24.95
CA LYS A 542 7.08 -24.93 -24.22
C LYS A 542 8.35 -24.66 -23.41
N VAL A 543 8.30 -24.92 -22.11
CA VAL A 543 9.43 -24.88 -21.18
C VAL A 543 9.74 -26.31 -20.77
N THR A 544 10.99 -26.72 -20.95
CA THR A 544 11.49 -28.05 -20.55
C THR A 544 12.35 -27.90 -19.30
N GLU A 545 11.99 -28.60 -18.24
CA GLU A 545 12.72 -28.63 -16.97
C GLU A 545 13.93 -29.58 -17.07
N ALA A 546 14.84 -29.47 -16.09
CA ALA A 546 16.07 -30.27 -16.07
C ALA A 546 15.82 -31.79 -15.99
N ASP A 547 14.67 -32.21 -15.45
CA ASP A 547 14.26 -33.62 -15.35
C ASP A 547 13.59 -34.15 -16.63
N GLY A 548 13.48 -33.31 -17.68
CA GLY A 548 12.82 -33.63 -18.95
C GLY A 548 11.30 -33.47 -18.94
N SER A 549 10.69 -33.15 -17.79
CA SER A 549 9.29 -32.73 -17.75
C SER A 549 9.12 -31.39 -18.47
N TYR A 550 7.90 -31.09 -18.91
CA TYR A 550 7.63 -29.84 -19.60
C TYR A 550 6.26 -29.28 -19.27
N TYR A 551 6.12 -27.98 -19.49
CA TYR A 551 4.86 -27.24 -19.40
C TYR A 551 4.88 -26.11 -20.44
N TYR A 552 3.78 -25.37 -20.57
CA TYR A 552 3.71 -24.18 -21.41
C TYR A 552 3.61 -22.93 -20.55
N ARG A 553 4.39 -21.90 -20.88
CA ARG A 553 4.32 -20.58 -20.25
C ARG A 553 3.68 -19.60 -21.24
N GLY A 554 2.59 -18.96 -20.83
CA GLY A 554 1.95 -17.90 -21.61
C GLY A 554 2.77 -16.61 -21.61
N PRO A 555 2.33 -15.58 -22.36
CA PRO A 555 2.98 -14.28 -22.35
C PRO A 555 2.94 -13.65 -20.95
N GLY A 556 3.89 -12.74 -20.68
CA GLY A 556 4.09 -12.14 -19.35
C GLY A 556 3.64 -10.69 -19.27
N THR A 557 2.86 -10.31 -18.27
CA THR A 557 2.55 -8.89 -18.01
C THR A 557 3.12 -8.46 -16.68
N GLY A 558 3.75 -7.29 -16.64
CA GLY A 558 4.40 -6.76 -15.46
C GLY A 558 5.14 -5.47 -15.75
N THR A 559 6.19 -5.18 -14.99
CA THR A 559 6.93 -3.91 -15.10
C THR A 559 8.43 -4.12 -15.14
N SER A 560 9.14 -3.32 -15.95
CA SER A 560 10.61 -3.28 -15.94
C SER A 560 11.20 -2.41 -14.82
N THR A 561 10.39 -1.60 -14.15
CA THR A 561 10.78 -0.61 -13.13
C THR A 561 10.20 -0.94 -11.75
N PHE A 562 10.03 -2.23 -11.42
CA PHE A 562 9.38 -2.68 -10.18
C PHE A 562 10.00 -2.07 -8.91
N ILE A 563 11.33 -2.09 -8.78
CA ILE A 563 12.04 -1.38 -7.70
C ILE A 563 13.47 -1.08 -8.16
N THR A 564 13.99 0.10 -7.82
CA THR A 564 15.40 0.40 -8.07
C THR A 564 16.30 -0.47 -7.20
N HIS A 565 17.50 -0.82 -7.68
CA HIS A 565 18.45 -1.56 -6.82
C HIS A 565 18.89 -0.77 -5.59
N SER A 566 18.83 0.56 -5.65
CA SER A 566 19.09 1.42 -4.49
C SER A 566 18.01 1.22 -3.41
N ARG A 567 16.72 1.29 -3.77
CA ARG A 567 15.60 1.07 -2.84
C ARG A 567 15.52 -0.37 -2.34
N LEU A 568 15.86 -1.34 -3.19
CA LEU A 568 16.00 -2.74 -2.78
C LEU A 568 16.98 -2.91 -1.60
N ARG A 569 17.99 -2.05 -1.50
CA ARG A 569 19.01 -2.07 -0.44
C ARG A 569 18.75 -1.11 0.72
N SER A 570 17.69 -0.29 0.68
CA SER A 570 17.47 0.79 1.66
C SER A 570 16.66 0.37 2.90
N ARG A 571 15.91 -0.73 2.81
CA ARG A 571 15.07 -1.29 3.89
C ARG A 571 15.36 -2.78 4.08
N GLN A 572 14.49 -3.50 4.78
CA GLN A 572 14.66 -4.93 5.06
C GLN A 572 14.10 -5.81 3.92
N PHE A 573 14.16 -5.36 2.66
CA PHE A 573 13.77 -6.19 1.51
C PHE A 573 14.70 -7.38 1.33
N ILE A 574 15.99 -7.18 1.63
CA ILE A 574 17.01 -8.23 1.73
C ILE A 574 17.40 -8.33 3.20
N LYS A 575 17.13 -9.47 3.83
CA LYS A 575 17.41 -9.75 5.25
C LYS A 575 17.92 -11.18 5.32
N GLY A 576 19.08 -11.39 5.96
CA GLY A 576 19.75 -12.70 5.93
C GLY A 576 20.24 -13.15 4.56
N ASP A 577 20.42 -12.23 3.60
CA ASP A 577 20.67 -12.51 2.17
C ASP A 577 19.49 -13.22 1.45
N ASP A 578 18.30 -13.15 2.06
CA ASP A 578 17.06 -13.69 1.54
C ASP A 578 16.08 -12.57 1.17
N ALA A 579 15.26 -12.84 0.15
CA ALA A 579 14.14 -11.99 -0.25
C ALA A 579 12.87 -12.83 -0.43
N PHE A 580 11.75 -12.33 0.07
CA PHE A 580 10.45 -12.98 -0.01
C PHE A 580 9.51 -12.21 -0.94
N PHE A 581 9.04 -12.89 -1.99
CA PHE A 581 7.95 -12.42 -2.82
C PHE A 581 6.64 -13.05 -2.35
N LEU A 582 5.68 -12.21 -1.99
CA LEU A 582 4.33 -12.59 -1.60
C LEU A 582 3.43 -12.53 -2.84
N LEU A 583 2.82 -13.65 -3.19
CA LEU A 583 2.10 -13.83 -4.45
C LEU A 583 0.66 -14.26 -4.20
N SER A 584 -0.28 -13.72 -4.97
CA SER A 584 -1.69 -14.13 -4.95
C SER A 584 -2.30 -13.96 -6.34
N LEU A 585 -3.26 -14.82 -6.69
CA LEU A 585 -4.08 -14.67 -7.89
C LEU A 585 -5.54 -14.88 -7.48
N GLU A 586 -6.32 -13.80 -7.50
CA GLU A 586 -7.70 -13.78 -6.99
C GLU A 586 -8.69 -13.33 -8.06
N ASP A 587 -9.88 -13.92 -8.05
CA ASP A 587 -10.98 -13.48 -8.90
C ASP A 587 -11.55 -12.15 -8.37
N ILE A 588 -11.54 -11.13 -9.22
CA ILE A 588 -12.13 -9.82 -8.91
C ILE A 588 -13.32 -9.50 -9.81
N SER A 589 -13.90 -10.49 -10.50
CA SER A 589 -15.00 -10.29 -11.46
C SER A 589 -16.26 -9.70 -10.82
N HIS A 590 -16.44 -9.89 -9.50
CA HIS A 590 -17.50 -9.27 -8.73
C HIS A 590 -17.46 -7.72 -8.75
N LEU A 591 -16.30 -7.10 -9.06
CA LEU A 591 -16.14 -5.65 -9.21
C LEU A 591 -16.58 -5.10 -10.58
N LEU A 592 -16.97 -5.98 -11.51
CA LEU A 592 -17.62 -5.58 -12.77
C LEU A 592 -19.03 -5.06 -12.52
N VAL A 593 -19.70 -5.56 -11.47
CA VAL A 593 -21.05 -5.13 -11.13
C VAL A 593 -20.97 -3.71 -10.57
N PRO A 594 -21.70 -2.74 -11.16
CA PRO A 594 -21.73 -1.38 -10.64
C PRO A 594 -22.13 -1.36 -9.16
N GLN A 595 -21.49 -0.51 -8.38
CA GLN A 595 -21.83 -0.38 -6.97
C GLN A 595 -23.29 0.11 -6.82
N PRO A 596 -24.08 -0.47 -5.90
CA PRO A 596 -25.48 -0.12 -5.77
C PRO A 596 -25.62 1.35 -5.35
N LEU A 597 -26.48 2.09 -6.05
CA LEU A 597 -26.84 3.45 -5.65
C LEU A 597 -27.78 3.42 -4.44
N PRO A 598 -27.62 4.32 -3.46
CA PRO A 598 -28.55 4.47 -2.35
C PRO A 598 -29.98 4.73 -2.84
N ARG A 599 -31.00 4.25 -2.11
CA ARG A 599 -32.42 4.42 -2.48
C ARG A 599 -32.80 5.90 -2.72
N SER A 600 -32.21 6.83 -1.96
CA SER A 600 -32.40 8.27 -2.13
C SER A 600 -31.89 8.79 -3.48
N ALA A 601 -30.77 8.26 -3.98
CA ALA A 601 -30.21 8.61 -5.29
C ALA A 601 -30.95 7.94 -6.46
N ALA A 602 -31.43 6.69 -6.27
CA ALA A 602 -32.23 5.98 -7.27
C ALA A 602 -33.57 6.68 -7.58
N HIS A 603 -34.18 7.33 -6.57
CA HIS A 603 -35.40 8.12 -6.75
C HIS A 603 -35.16 9.48 -7.43
N ALA A 604 -33.99 10.10 -7.22
CA ALA A 604 -33.62 11.33 -7.94
C ALA A 604 -33.39 11.05 -9.44
N GLY A 605 -32.73 9.94 -9.79
CA GLY A 605 -32.51 9.54 -11.19
C GLY A 605 -33.79 9.19 -11.95
N THR A 606 -34.81 8.65 -11.25
CA THR A 606 -36.13 8.39 -11.85
C THR A 606 -36.97 9.65 -12.01
N SER A 607 -36.85 10.63 -11.10
CA SER A 607 -37.46 11.96 -11.27
C SER A 607 -36.79 12.80 -12.37
N ALA A 608 -35.46 12.73 -12.49
CA ALA A 608 -34.72 13.43 -13.56
C ALA A 608 -35.00 12.83 -14.95
N ARG A 609 -35.13 11.49 -15.05
CA ARG A 609 -35.59 10.83 -16.29
C ARG A 609 -37.04 11.18 -16.66
N LYS A 610 -37.92 11.39 -15.68
CA LYS A 610 -39.29 11.88 -15.93
C LYS A 610 -39.34 13.35 -16.35
N ALA A 611 -38.40 14.18 -15.91
CA ALA A 611 -38.30 15.58 -16.35
C ALA A 611 -37.74 15.70 -17.78
N ALA A 612 -36.82 14.81 -18.20
CA ALA A 612 -36.30 14.79 -19.56
C ALA A 612 -37.29 14.24 -20.61
N ASP A 613 -38.30 13.48 -20.18
CA ASP A 613 -39.34 12.90 -21.05
C ASP A 613 -40.58 13.81 -21.20
N GLN A 614 -40.59 14.99 -20.56
CA GLN A 614 -41.70 15.95 -20.61
C GLN A 614 -41.47 17.17 -21.51
N ASP A 615 -40.29 17.33 -22.12
CA ASP A 615 -39.96 18.46 -23.01
C ASP A 615 -39.57 18.04 -24.44
N ALA A 616 -40.35 17.12 -25.03
CA ALA A 616 -40.27 16.83 -26.47
C ALA A 616 -41.61 17.17 -27.17
N PRO A 617 -41.70 18.27 -27.94
CA PRO A 617 -42.88 18.55 -28.75
C PRO A 617 -42.87 17.66 -30.01
N GLN A 618 -43.93 16.86 -30.17
CA GLN A 618 -44.23 16.15 -31.42
C GLN A 618 -44.95 17.07 -32.42
N GLY A 619 -44.32 17.26 -33.60
CA GLY A 619 -44.98 17.32 -34.91
C GLY A 619 -45.60 18.64 -35.38
N ALA A 620 -45.02 19.24 -36.44
CA ALA A 620 -45.64 19.38 -37.77
C ALA A 620 -44.77 20.24 -38.70
N ALA A 621 -44.60 19.81 -39.95
CA ALA A 621 -43.93 20.53 -41.02
C ALA A 621 -44.95 21.27 -41.89
N THR A 622 -44.67 22.55 -42.24
CA THR A 622 -44.92 23.19 -43.55
C THR A 622 -44.30 24.60 -43.62
N SER A 623 -43.99 25.00 -44.86
CA SER A 623 -43.08 26.07 -45.35
C SER A 623 -43.81 27.44 -45.56
N PRO A 624 -43.25 28.48 -46.25
CA PRO A 624 -42.51 29.62 -45.69
C PRO A 624 -43.07 31.00 -46.12
N THR A 625 -43.30 31.99 -45.24
CA THR A 625 -43.37 33.43 -45.67
C THR A 625 -43.43 34.46 -44.53
N GLN A 626 -42.79 35.62 -44.78
CA GLN A 626 -42.97 36.96 -44.16
C GLN A 626 -42.28 37.24 -42.81
N ILE A 627 -41.22 38.05 -42.75
CA ILE A 627 -41.09 39.53 -42.88
C ILE A 627 -41.46 40.30 -41.59
N MET A 628 -40.41 40.87 -40.98
CA MET A 628 -40.28 42.12 -40.21
C MET A 628 -40.98 42.40 -38.87
N ALA A 629 -40.13 42.99 -37.99
CA ALA A 629 -40.38 43.96 -36.91
C ALA A 629 -41.04 43.40 -35.62
N VAL A 630 -40.61 43.73 -34.39
CA VAL A 630 -40.38 45.07 -33.81
C VAL A 630 -39.46 44.95 -32.58
N ALA A 631 -38.63 45.99 -32.39
CA ALA A 631 -37.77 46.24 -31.25
C ALA A 631 -38.50 46.90 -30.05
N LEU A 632 -37.78 46.98 -28.91
CA LEU A 632 -37.90 47.94 -27.78
C LEU A 632 -38.62 47.49 -26.49
N SER A 633 -37.83 47.33 -25.42
CA SER A 633 -37.90 48.08 -24.13
C SER A 633 -36.81 47.54 -23.17
N ALA A 634 -35.65 48.19 -23.00
CA ALA A 634 -35.34 49.26 -22.04
C ALA A 634 -35.64 48.87 -20.58
N ALA A 635 -34.62 48.49 -19.79
CA ALA A 635 -33.76 49.37 -18.97
C ALA A 635 -34.41 49.81 -17.64
N ALA A 636 -34.09 49.11 -16.54
CA ALA A 636 -34.11 49.62 -15.17
C ALA A 636 -33.41 48.62 -14.21
N ALA A 637 -32.21 48.96 -13.73
CA ALA A 637 -31.65 48.61 -12.41
C ALA A 637 -30.11 48.74 -12.37
N VAL A 638 -29.59 49.92 -12.72
CA VAL A 638 -28.23 50.34 -12.34
C VAL A 638 -28.40 51.63 -11.55
N PHE A 639 -28.70 51.53 -10.24
CA PHE A 639 -28.67 52.65 -9.29
C PHE A 639 -28.85 52.16 -7.84
N VAL A 640 -27.93 51.35 -7.28
CA VAL A 640 -27.88 51.13 -5.81
C VAL A 640 -26.46 51.02 -5.22
N VAL A 641 -25.36 50.93 -5.99
CA VAL A 641 -24.04 50.58 -5.41
C VAL A 641 -23.09 51.79 -5.17
N SER A 642 -23.56 53.04 -5.32
CA SER A 642 -22.68 54.22 -5.20
C SER A 642 -22.82 55.01 -3.88
N ALA A 643 -23.52 54.50 -2.86
CA ALA A 643 -23.80 55.24 -1.62
C ALA A 643 -23.28 54.61 -0.31
N LEU A 644 -22.46 53.55 -0.36
CA LEU A 644 -21.92 52.90 0.86
C LEU A 644 -20.39 52.94 0.98
N ILE A 645 -19.68 53.63 0.09
CA ILE A 645 -18.22 53.75 0.10
C ILE A 645 -17.72 55.04 0.81
N LEU A 646 -18.62 55.93 1.26
CA LEU A 646 -18.24 57.18 1.95
C LEU A 646 -18.58 57.21 3.45
N GLY A 647 -19.08 56.12 4.03
CA GLY A 647 -19.49 56.04 5.44
C GLY A 647 -18.50 55.38 6.41
N SER A 648 -17.54 54.58 5.93
CA SER A 648 -16.65 53.78 6.79
C SER A 648 -15.28 54.43 7.06
N ALA A 649 -14.85 55.38 6.23
CA ALA A 649 -13.56 56.06 6.38
C ALA A 649 -13.52 57.15 7.48
N ARG A 650 -14.66 57.50 8.09
CA ARG A 650 -14.75 58.53 9.14
C ARG A 650 -14.86 57.99 10.58
N ARG A 651 -15.03 56.67 10.77
CA ARG A 651 -15.05 56.04 12.12
C ARG A 651 -13.69 55.52 12.61
N MET A 652 -12.69 55.41 11.74
CA MET A 652 -11.34 54.97 12.12
C MET A 652 -10.41 56.09 12.65
N ARG A 653 -10.85 57.36 12.68
CA ARG A 653 -9.99 58.50 13.07
C ARG A 653 -10.32 59.12 14.44
N MET A 654 -11.21 58.51 15.23
CA MET A 654 -11.69 59.01 16.53
C MET A 654 -11.75 57.94 17.62
N ARG A 655 -10.85 56.94 17.58
CA ARG A 655 -10.69 55.95 18.66
C ARG A 655 -9.23 55.65 19.02
N ARG A 656 -8.32 56.54 18.63
CA ARG A 656 -6.89 56.48 18.94
C ARG A 656 -6.54 57.64 19.89
N GLN A 657 -7.18 57.67 21.06
CA GLN A 657 -6.81 58.44 22.27
C GLN A 657 -7.96 58.35 23.29
N GLN A 658 -7.94 57.34 24.16
CA GLN A 658 -8.36 57.40 25.58
C GLN A 658 -8.44 55.99 26.19
N GLY A 659 -7.81 55.81 27.36
CA GLY A 659 -8.08 54.71 28.29
C GLY A 659 -6.86 53.90 28.70
N SER A 660 -6.15 54.39 29.72
CA SER A 660 -5.16 53.68 30.54
C SER A 660 -5.86 53.07 31.77
N GLU A 661 -5.25 52.03 32.34
CA GLU A 661 -5.42 51.46 33.70
C GLU A 661 -6.77 50.80 34.06
N ASP A 662 -6.70 49.48 34.33
CA ASP A 662 -7.18 48.92 35.61
C ASP A 662 -6.51 47.56 35.88
N LEU A 663 -5.77 47.53 36.99
CA LEU A 663 -5.11 46.40 37.61
C LEU A 663 -6.01 45.91 38.74
N VAL A 664 -6.41 44.64 38.74
CA VAL A 664 -7.03 44.00 39.91
C VAL A 664 -6.30 42.69 40.21
N THR A 665 -5.56 42.73 41.32
CA THR A 665 -5.03 41.63 42.11
C THR A 665 -6.14 40.83 42.79
N LEU A 666 -5.98 39.51 42.87
CA LEU A 666 -6.58 38.66 43.89
C LEU A 666 -5.53 37.61 44.32
N GLU A 667 -5.21 37.68 45.62
CA GLU A 667 -4.31 36.83 46.40
C GLU A 667 -4.88 35.41 46.66
N ASP A 668 -3.97 34.46 46.91
CA ASP A 668 -3.98 33.34 47.88
C ASP A 668 -5.22 32.41 47.97
N MET A 669 -5.13 31.06 48.01
CA MET A 669 -4.31 30.19 48.88
C MET A 669 -4.60 28.67 48.52
N PRO A 670 -4.08 27.62 49.22
CA PRO A 670 -2.93 26.76 48.84
C PRO A 670 -3.26 25.24 48.64
N GLY A 671 -2.27 24.43 48.23
CA GLY A 671 -2.35 22.96 48.42
C GLY A 671 -1.28 22.07 47.76
N PHE A 672 -0.33 21.60 48.58
CA PHE A 672 0.46 20.34 48.48
C PHE A 672 1.60 20.21 47.45
N MET A 673 2.82 20.52 47.91
CA MET A 673 4.07 19.83 47.54
C MET A 673 4.84 19.47 48.83
N GLU A 674 5.11 18.17 49.02
CA GLU A 674 6.19 17.58 49.83
C GLU A 674 6.32 16.12 49.34
N GLY A 675 7.48 15.55 49.03
CA GLY A 675 8.84 16.05 49.10
C GLY A 675 9.81 15.16 48.29
N MET A 676 10.99 15.70 48.03
CA MET A 676 12.18 14.93 47.65
C MET A 676 13.37 15.60 48.33
N ASP A 677 13.90 14.94 49.35
CA ASP A 677 15.21 15.24 49.94
C ASP A 677 16.21 14.19 49.46
N HIS A 678 17.26 14.65 48.79
CA HIS A 678 18.50 13.92 48.56
C HIS A 678 19.53 14.30 49.64
N PRO A 679 20.26 13.34 50.22
CA PRO A 679 21.55 13.63 50.81
C PRO A 679 22.68 13.17 49.89
N THR A 680 23.52 14.13 49.56
CA THR A 680 24.90 13.97 49.06
C THR A 680 25.76 13.19 50.05
N LYS A 681 26.61 12.29 49.54
CA LYS A 681 27.84 11.82 50.23
C LYS A 681 28.86 11.25 49.24
N ASP A 682 29.97 11.97 49.14
CA ASP A 682 31.38 11.54 49.10
C ASP A 682 31.82 10.37 48.19
N LEU A 683 32.57 10.74 47.14
CA LEU A 683 33.60 9.89 46.52
C LEU A 683 34.95 10.12 47.23
N PRO A 684 35.80 9.08 47.28
CA PRO A 684 37.23 9.30 47.13
C PRO A 684 37.81 8.57 45.90
N SER A 685 38.74 9.27 45.28
CA SER A 685 39.64 8.86 44.21
C SER A 685 40.59 7.72 44.61
N ALA A 686 40.89 6.81 43.69
CA ALA A 686 42.21 6.19 43.58
C ALA A 686 42.46 5.67 42.16
N LEU A 687 43.43 6.30 41.49
CA LEU A 687 44.21 5.76 40.38
C LEU A 687 45.34 4.91 40.96
N ALA A 688 45.57 3.71 40.42
CA ALA A 688 46.92 3.13 40.22
C ALA A 688 46.84 1.89 39.32
N THR A 689 47.45 2.00 38.14
CA THR A 689 48.01 0.94 37.27
C THR A 689 49.27 0.32 37.91
N PRO A 690 49.86 -0.78 37.38
CA PRO A 690 49.78 -1.36 36.03
C PRO A 690 48.99 -2.67 35.88
#